data_AF-A0A7R9BLE6-F1
#
_entry.id   AF-A0A7R9BLE6-F1
#
_cell.length_a   1.000
_cell.length_b   1.000
_cell.length_c   1.000
_cell.angle_alpha   90.00
_cell.angle_beta   90.00
_cell.angle_gamma   90.00
#
_symmetry.space_group_name_H-M   'P 1'
#
loop_
_entity.id
_entity.type
_entity.pdbx_description
1 polymer ?
#
loop_
_entity_poly.entity_id
_entity_poly.type
_entity_poly.pdbx_seq_one_letter_code
_entity_poly.pdbx_strand_id
1 'polypeptide(L)'
;MKKKVDKEMLVDVELHSEQDGPQQHPKKSETGKGSGFKLNSIQFYLLNNKMRTLYALTLCLVVAGLIPLAVNVFQPVMRPLPVNPGLCFLQESFRVECKPGSDQTVGLDACSSLDCCWRDDSQTSLFVPICYHSVPSKYTYLVENVQGFGNEVLYDLVTRYGNKKTPLDNPAHVKAQIKLEQLPMGMNGTIRISIGPQQKRRKGFNRIYNSTLDVDIWESVMVEPNMYYALDLERASTGEKLVHSNIGALVISENFIEITLSPGTTKLVGFGGDSNSFQLPMDFGYHKAVMYNRKEPNDLMASVAVPFYIAIEKSGKAHGPTPLDVMKQYTTLVGKPEALSYSAFGYHMCREVGNFSAVQSLYAAMDESDYPFESDCIFSKPFTQSAFNFITSEVDIAALREAVNTLHRKERKFVIQQVPHVASSDEAGNLISLEKPVFLLNSSQEVYHGTYKRQDVLFPDPIAPMVNSWAQEEFLKLTVKLGAQVDGIILTSNSPPDDSPYQDPDPKEVPYSPALSNAQPMMYYQAPWNLINSQGIKHWGIHNKYGSDHLRVVKTALQGQAQERPFVTSANTFAGSGGKGGIPICGDIDSGQIDMEDPFAFGDLCLRWHQLGLNLPLAYNNYKQGAQPRNPPDLGTAYKLHMKVALRQRYRLLPYFYSLSLESVLDHGAPLVRPLFFTFPEDEEAFKIDEQFMIGDSLMAIPALWPGVDSVSAYFPPGTWVDFFNGDVFASSDNGTWTRLSVANSRSPLAIRGGHVIFWQEPGAASSQSRKNFFRFTAVIQRGYGAKGHILIDDGKSMISEATSIWKLVGSLDVQETEFNITLEGPPCSAIGMNGLNTAFDGGEIFGLKAKPTAFIDINTGENVEFFFNAATNSLEFAEIPPMDFCDGTQGFYLKYD
;
A
#
# COMPACT_ATOMS: atom_id res chain seq x y z
N MET A 1 -7.97 29.46 20.59
CA MET A 1 -7.46 30.72 21.19
C MET A 1 -6.50 31.36 20.20
N LYS A 2 -6.82 32.57 19.72
CA LYS A 2 -6.00 33.40 18.79
C LYS A 2 -5.33 34.54 19.57
N LYS A 3 -4.22 35.07 19.00
CA LYS A 3 -3.47 36.33 19.25
C LYS A 3 -2.18 36.18 20.05
N LYS A 4 -1.08 36.88 19.76
CA LYS A 4 -0.59 37.80 18.70
C LYS A 4 0.87 38.09 19.09
N VAL A 5 1.80 38.30 18.14
CA VAL A 5 2.68 39.50 18.04
C VAL A 5 3.33 39.50 16.64
N ASP A 6 3.01 40.52 15.86
CA ASP A 6 3.75 41.00 14.67
C ASP A 6 4.76 42.09 15.07
N LYS A 7 5.86 42.21 14.29
CA LYS A 7 6.42 43.44 13.63
C LYS A 7 7.90 43.22 13.28
N GLU A 8 8.22 43.00 12.00
CA GLU A 8 8.59 43.98 10.95
C GLU A 8 10.04 44.51 11.03
N MET A 9 10.84 44.24 10.00
CA MET A 9 11.46 45.30 9.16
C MET A 9 12.01 44.74 7.84
N LEU A 10 11.46 45.27 6.74
CA LEU A 10 11.90 45.19 5.34
C LEU A 10 13.20 45.98 5.10
N VAL A 11 14.04 45.56 4.14
CA VAL A 11 14.57 46.37 3.02
C VAL A 11 15.02 45.43 1.88
N ASP A 12 14.50 45.70 0.67
CA ASP A 12 14.71 45.06 -0.64
C ASP A 12 15.95 45.58 -1.43
N VAL A 13 16.13 44.95 -2.62
CA VAL A 13 16.71 45.45 -3.90
C VAL A 13 18.17 44.99 -4.19
N GLU A 14 18.40 43.97 -5.04
CA GLU A 14 18.57 43.96 -6.54
C GLU A 14 19.85 44.70 -7.03
N LEU A 15 20.56 44.44 -8.15
CA LEU A 15 20.57 43.47 -9.27
C LEU A 15 21.89 43.69 -10.06
N HIS A 16 22.17 42.77 -11.00
CA HIS A 16 23.30 42.66 -11.97
C HIS A 16 23.65 43.89 -12.84
N SER A 17 24.89 43.97 -13.37
CA SER A 17 25.31 43.49 -14.73
C SER A 17 26.69 44.02 -15.22
N GLU A 18 27.39 43.18 -16.02
CA GLU A 18 28.23 43.45 -17.25
C GLU A 18 29.47 44.39 -17.21
N GLN A 19 30.55 44.28 -18.02
CA GLN A 19 30.91 43.56 -19.25
C GLN A 19 32.46 43.66 -19.53
N ASP A 20 32.98 42.73 -20.35
CA ASP A 20 34.06 42.79 -21.38
C ASP A 20 35.58 43.07 -21.15
N GLY A 21 36.38 41.99 -21.36
CA GLY A 21 37.59 41.79 -22.24
C GLY A 21 38.81 42.76 -22.29
N PRO A 22 39.91 42.44 -23.03
CA PRO A 22 40.25 41.19 -23.73
C PRO A 22 41.76 40.75 -23.71
N GLN A 23 42.04 39.59 -24.34
CA GLN A 23 43.20 39.21 -25.20
C GLN A 23 44.51 38.51 -24.70
N GLN A 24 44.75 37.36 -25.38
CA GLN A 24 46.00 36.79 -25.96
C GLN A 24 46.94 35.83 -25.17
N HIS A 25 46.95 34.56 -25.63
CA HIS A 25 48.09 33.61 -25.68
C HIS A 25 49.17 34.07 -26.70
N PRO A 26 50.46 33.62 -26.72
CA PRO A 26 50.88 32.20 -26.59
C PRO A 26 52.35 31.88 -26.13
N LYS A 27 52.70 30.57 -26.15
CA LYS A 27 54.02 29.94 -26.44
C LYS A 27 55.14 29.82 -25.37
N LYS A 28 55.46 28.55 -25.09
CA LYS A 28 56.75 27.81 -25.18
C LYS A 28 58.01 28.23 -24.37
N SER A 29 58.53 27.17 -23.72
CA SER A 29 59.94 26.70 -23.65
C SER A 29 60.96 27.39 -22.74
N GLU A 30 61.40 26.58 -21.78
CA GLU A 30 62.81 26.25 -21.48
C GLU A 30 63.80 27.28 -20.90
N THR A 31 64.38 26.82 -19.79
CA THR A 31 65.77 27.01 -19.33
C THR A 31 66.20 28.34 -18.71
N GLY A 32 66.97 28.21 -17.62
CA GLY A 32 68.11 29.08 -17.40
C GLY A 32 68.14 29.86 -16.10
N LYS A 33 68.60 29.19 -15.05
CA LYS A 33 69.56 29.68 -14.03
C LYS A 33 69.80 31.21 -13.97
N GLY A 34 69.52 31.76 -12.80
CA GLY A 34 70.61 32.11 -11.89
C GLY A 34 71.03 33.59 -11.77
N SER A 35 70.88 34.06 -10.53
CA SER A 35 71.74 34.99 -9.78
C SER A 35 71.50 36.50 -9.89
N GLY A 36 70.96 37.04 -8.79
CA GLY A 36 71.17 38.39 -8.29
C GLY A 36 71.56 38.28 -6.81
N PHE A 37 72.67 38.93 -6.45
CA PHE A 37 73.51 38.71 -5.28
C PHE A 37 73.15 39.62 -4.08
N LYS A 38 73.75 39.28 -2.90
CA LYS A 38 74.05 40.07 -1.66
C LYS A 38 73.05 39.91 -0.48
N LEU A 39 73.46 39.69 0.77
CA LEU A 39 74.69 40.11 1.48
C LEU A 39 75.29 39.05 2.44
N ASN A 40 76.63 39.00 2.44
CA ASN A 40 77.65 39.00 3.53
C ASN A 40 77.32 38.41 4.92
N SER A 41 78.22 37.81 5.69
CA SER A 41 79.54 37.18 5.54
C SER A 41 79.97 36.81 6.97
N ILE A 42 80.09 35.52 7.30
CA ILE A 42 80.85 35.04 8.47
C ILE A 42 81.81 33.99 7.92
N GLN A 43 83.11 34.29 7.92
CA GLN A 43 84.14 33.36 7.47
C GLN A 43 84.53 32.37 8.58
N PHE A 44 84.36 31.09 8.24
CA PHE A 44 85.28 29.95 8.36
C PHE A 44 86.03 29.65 9.67
N TYR A 45 85.85 28.40 10.11
CA TYR A 45 86.98 27.50 10.33
C TYR A 45 86.80 26.19 9.57
N LEU A 46 87.76 25.91 8.69
CA LEU A 46 87.91 24.66 7.92
C LEU A 46 88.38 23.54 8.85
N LEU A 47 87.53 22.55 9.13
CA LEU A 47 88.01 21.26 9.65
C LEU A 47 88.68 20.48 8.52
N ASN A 48 89.93 20.05 8.75
CA ASN A 48 90.72 19.17 7.88
C ASN A 48 89.90 17.94 7.43
N ASN A 49 90.07 17.46 6.19
CA ASN A 49 89.32 16.32 5.63
C ASN A 49 89.27 15.09 6.55
N LYS A 50 90.34 14.79 7.32
CA LYS A 50 90.30 13.69 8.30
C LYS A 50 89.29 13.90 9.44
N MET A 51 89.10 15.14 9.88
CA MET A 51 88.11 15.49 10.91
C MET A 51 86.68 15.46 10.36
N ARG A 52 86.46 15.80 9.08
CA ARG A 52 85.16 15.62 8.42
C ARG A 52 84.77 14.15 8.31
N THR A 53 85.72 13.28 7.96
CA THR A 53 85.46 11.83 7.92
C THR A 53 85.20 11.27 9.31
N LEU A 54 85.92 11.74 10.34
CA LEU A 54 85.69 11.34 11.73
C LEU A 54 84.31 11.79 12.24
N TYR A 55 83.87 13.01 11.89
CA TYR A 55 82.55 13.55 12.22
C TYR A 55 81.44 12.78 11.49
N ALA A 56 81.63 12.47 10.20
CA ALA A 56 80.66 11.68 9.43
C ALA A 56 80.55 10.24 9.94
N LEU A 57 81.67 9.61 10.33
CA LEU A 57 81.68 8.26 10.91
C LEU A 57 81.05 8.23 12.32
N THR A 58 81.32 9.25 13.15
CA THR A 58 80.67 9.35 14.47
C THR A 58 79.17 9.64 14.34
N LEU A 59 78.76 10.50 13.40
CA LEU A 59 77.34 10.74 13.12
C LEU A 59 76.65 9.46 12.60
N CYS A 60 77.29 8.71 11.71
CA CYS A 60 76.76 7.43 11.21
C CYS A 60 76.68 6.36 12.31
N LEU A 61 77.65 6.29 13.23
CA LEU A 61 77.62 5.36 14.36
C LEU A 61 76.55 5.72 15.39
N VAL A 62 76.34 7.01 15.65
CA VAL A 62 75.27 7.50 16.54
C VAL A 62 73.89 7.23 15.90
N VAL A 63 73.72 7.50 14.61
CA VAL A 63 72.46 7.22 13.89
C VAL A 63 72.20 5.72 13.77
N ALA A 64 73.24 4.91 13.49
CA ALA A 64 73.12 3.45 13.42
C ALA A 64 72.88 2.79 14.78
N GLY A 65 73.23 3.44 15.90
CA GLY A 65 72.90 2.99 17.26
C GLY A 65 71.51 3.46 17.73
N LEU A 66 71.06 4.65 17.30
CA LEU A 66 69.76 5.20 17.69
C LEU A 66 68.58 4.60 16.93
N ILE A 67 68.77 4.15 15.68
CA ILE A 67 67.69 3.53 14.89
C ILE A 67 67.25 2.17 15.48
N PRO A 68 68.14 1.23 15.84
CA PRO A 68 67.73 -0.01 16.50
C PRO A 68 67.16 0.22 17.90
N LEU A 69 67.63 1.25 18.62
CA LEU A 69 67.10 1.62 19.93
C LEU A 69 65.69 2.22 19.80
N ALA A 70 65.44 3.06 18.80
CA ALA A 70 64.09 3.57 18.49
C ALA A 70 63.17 2.44 18.02
N VAL A 71 63.65 1.51 17.17
CA VAL A 71 62.86 0.35 16.74
C VAL A 71 62.54 -0.56 17.93
N ASN A 72 63.49 -0.87 18.83
CA ASN A 72 63.23 -1.73 20.00
C ASN A 72 62.41 -1.05 21.11
N VAL A 73 62.53 0.26 21.31
CA VAL A 73 61.72 1.01 22.31
C VAL A 73 60.28 1.22 21.81
N PHE A 74 60.04 1.30 20.49
CA PHE A 74 58.70 1.45 19.91
C PHE A 74 58.03 0.12 19.49
N GLN A 75 58.67 -1.04 19.68
CA GLN A 75 58.12 -2.35 19.25
C GLN A 75 57.18 -3.09 20.23
N PRO A 76 56.79 -2.60 21.43
CA PRO A 76 55.64 -3.17 22.14
C PRO A 76 54.51 -2.16 22.37
N VAL A 77 54.09 -1.41 21.36
CA VAL A 77 52.74 -0.79 21.34
C VAL A 77 52.11 -0.88 19.94
N MET A 78 52.19 -2.06 19.31
CA MET A 78 51.12 -2.49 18.40
C MET A 78 50.14 -3.31 19.24
N ARG A 79 49.50 -2.64 20.21
CA ARG A 79 48.15 -3.06 20.60
C ARG A 79 47.30 -2.90 19.33
N PRO A 80 46.27 -3.73 19.08
CA PRO A 80 45.29 -3.40 18.04
C PRO A 80 44.91 -1.94 18.23
N LEU A 81 44.97 -1.15 17.14
CA LEU A 81 44.55 0.26 17.16
C LEU A 81 43.27 0.34 18.00
N PRO A 82 43.15 1.30 18.94
CA PRO A 82 41.88 1.52 19.60
C PRO A 82 40.81 1.62 18.51
N VAL A 83 39.71 0.90 18.70
CA VAL A 83 38.48 1.02 17.91
C VAL A 83 38.33 2.51 17.62
N ASN A 84 38.36 2.93 16.36
CA ASN A 84 38.06 4.31 16.02
C ASN A 84 36.63 4.52 16.55
N PRO A 85 36.44 5.25 17.68
CA PRO A 85 35.11 5.42 18.21
C PRO A 85 34.40 6.20 17.12
N GLY A 86 33.32 5.66 16.56
CA GLY A 86 32.58 6.37 15.53
C GLY A 86 32.23 7.78 16.03
N LEU A 87 31.98 8.70 15.11
CA LEU A 87 31.66 10.08 15.46
C LEU A 87 30.37 10.12 16.29
N CYS A 88 30.45 10.70 17.49
CA CYS A 88 29.29 10.93 18.36
C CYS A 88 28.67 12.32 18.17
N PHE A 89 29.35 13.25 17.49
CA PHE A 89 28.81 14.58 17.21
C PHE A 89 27.90 14.55 15.96
N LEU A 90 26.69 14.02 16.14
CA LEU A 90 25.68 13.89 15.09
C LEU A 90 24.60 14.96 15.26
N GLN A 91 24.12 15.53 14.14
CA GLN A 91 22.88 16.30 14.17
C GLN A 91 21.73 15.40 14.61
N GLU A 92 20.70 15.99 15.24
CA GLU A 92 19.57 15.24 15.79
C GLU A 92 19.00 14.25 14.77
N SER A 93 18.70 14.71 13.55
CA SER A 93 18.11 13.91 12.46
C SER A 93 18.92 12.69 12.00
N PHE A 94 20.20 12.57 12.36
CA PHE A 94 21.04 11.40 12.04
C PHE A 94 21.19 10.42 13.21
N ARG A 95 20.56 10.67 14.35
CA ARG A 95 20.68 9.81 15.53
C ARG A 95 19.72 8.64 15.47
N VAL A 96 20.29 7.44 15.41
CA VAL A 96 19.57 6.17 15.47
C VAL A 96 19.68 5.61 16.89
N GLU A 97 18.53 5.27 17.49
CA GLU A 97 18.43 4.72 18.85
C GLU A 97 19.32 3.49 19.03
N CYS A 98 20.22 3.49 20.02
CA CYS A 98 21.17 2.38 20.19
C CYS A 98 20.56 1.17 20.91
N LYS A 99 19.57 1.38 21.78
CA LYS A 99 18.88 0.32 22.51
C LYS A 99 17.37 0.45 22.28
N PRO A 100 16.86 -0.02 21.13
CA PRO A 100 15.45 0.09 20.83
C PRO A 100 14.61 -0.72 21.82
N GLY A 101 13.47 -0.15 22.26
CA GLY A 101 12.46 -0.87 23.05
C GLY A 101 12.69 -0.93 24.56
N SER A 102 13.59 -0.11 25.12
CA SER A 102 13.63 0.05 26.58
C SER A 102 12.53 1.00 27.04
N ASP A 103 11.59 0.50 27.86
CA ASP A 103 10.54 1.32 28.51
C ASP A 103 11.10 2.38 29.47
N GLN A 104 12.39 2.28 29.81
CA GLN A 104 13.13 3.25 30.59
C GLN A 104 14.03 4.07 29.67
N THR A 105 14.10 5.38 29.92
CA THR A 105 15.19 6.21 29.39
C THR A 105 16.50 5.57 29.84
N VAL A 106 17.24 4.99 28.89
CA VAL A 106 18.58 4.46 29.13
C VAL A 106 19.38 5.57 29.81
N GLY A 107 20.03 5.32 30.94
CA GLY A 107 20.88 6.33 31.59
C GLY A 107 22.25 6.43 30.92
N LEU A 108 23.01 7.49 31.22
CA LEU A 108 24.37 7.71 30.68
C LEU A 108 25.27 6.48 30.86
N ASP A 109 25.31 5.90 32.06
CA ASP A 109 26.18 4.75 32.35
C ASP A 109 25.76 3.51 31.55
N ALA A 110 24.45 3.27 31.45
CA ALA A 110 23.91 2.15 30.67
C ALA A 110 24.20 2.34 29.17
N CYS A 111 24.04 3.55 28.62
CA CYS A 111 24.37 3.86 27.24
C CYS A 111 25.88 3.71 26.96
N SER A 112 26.70 4.24 27.86
CA SER A 112 28.16 4.17 27.77
C SER A 112 28.65 2.72 27.85
N SER A 113 27.99 1.87 28.64
CA SER A 113 28.32 0.44 28.74
C SER A 113 28.07 -0.35 27.45
N LEU A 114 27.21 0.18 26.57
CA LEU A 114 26.97 -0.35 25.22
C LEU A 114 27.97 0.19 24.18
N ASP A 115 28.92 1.04 24.60
CA ASP A 115 29.80 1.82 23.72
C ASP A 115 29.00 2.64 22.69
N CYS A 116 27.87 3.20 23.13
CA CYS A 116 27.04 4.11 22.34
C CYS A 116 27.25 5.57 22.76
N CYS A 117 26.78 6.48 21.90
CA CYS A 117 26.89 7.92 22.11
C CYS A 117 25.75 8.42 22.98
N TRP A 118 26.07 9.35 23.88
CA TRP A 118 25.11 9.98 24.79
C TRP A 118 25.07 11.49 24.57
N ARG A 119 23.87 12.03 24.40
CA ARG A 119 23.64 13.48 24.43
C ARG A 119 22.23 13.80 24.90
N ASP A 120 22.16 14.49 26.04
CA ASP A 120 20.90 14.93 26.62
C ASP A 120 20.44 16.23 25.96
N ASP A 121 19.47 16.11 25.06
CA ASP A 121 18.76 17.22 24.43
C ASP A 121 17.28 17.27 24.90
N SER A 122 16.97 16.71 26.08
CA SER A 122 15.60 16.63 26.64
C SER A 122 14.91 17.97 26.84
N GLN A 123 15.67 19.08 26.83
CA GLN A 123 15.12 20.44 26.91
C GLN A 123 14.68 21.02 25.56
N THR A 124 15.06 20.41 24.43
CA THR A 124 14.77 20.92 23.08
C THR A 124 13.92 19.97 22.24
N SER A 125 13.95 18.66 22.50
CA SER A 125 13.10 17.69 21.79
C SER A 125 12.83 16.44 22.62
N LEU A 126 11.55 16.04 22.71
CA LEU A 126 11.11 14.91 23.54
C LEU A 126 11.32 13.53 22.88
N PHE A 127 11.60 13.48 21.57
CA PHE A 127 11.61 12.23 20.82
C PHE A 127 12.96 11.88 20.18
N VAL A 128 13.95 12.78 20.27
CA VAL A 128 15.31 12.53 19.76
C VAL A 128 16.00 11.51 20.69
N PRO A 129 16.59 10.43 20.14
CA PRO A 129 17.33 9.46 20.96
C PRO A 129 18.50 10.13 21.70
N ILE A 130 18.45 10.06 23.03
CA ILE A 130 19.52 10.53 23.93
C ILE A 130 20.70 9.54 23.92
N CYS A 131 20.40 8.23 23.79
CA CYS A 131 21.39 7.17 23.58
C CYS A 131 21.30 6.64 22.14
N TYR A 132 22.35 6.84 21.36
CA TYR A 132 22.34 6.57 19.92
C TYR A 132 23.64 5.95 19.41
N HIS A 133 23.58 5.31 18.25
CA HIS A 133 24.74 4.72 17.61
C HIS A 133 25.76 5.77 17.17
N SER A 134 27.04 5.46 17.30
CA SER A 134 28.11 6.20 16.64
C SER A 134 28.06 6.00 15.13
N VAL A 135 28.70 6.88 14.34
CA VAL A 135 28.87 6.67 12.89
C VAL A 135 30.35 6.50 12.54
N PRO A 136 30.80 5.34 12.02
CA PRO A 136 30.04 4.10 11.86
C PRO A 136 29.68 3.47 13.22
N SER A 137 28.60 2.69 13.25
CA SER A 137 28.17 2.00 14.47
C SER A 137 29.15 0.89 14.82
N LYS A 138 29.49 0.75 16.11
CA LYS A 138 30.27 -0.40 16.60
C LYS A 138 29.60 -1.75 16.27
N TYR A 139 28.27 -1.75 16.16
CA TYR A 139 27.48 -2.95 15.95
C TYR A 139 27.31 -3.33 14.47
N THR A 140 27.91 -2.58 13.53
CA THR A 140 27.88 -2.92 12.11
C THR A 140 28.93 -3.99 11.73
N TYR A 141 28.84 -4.48 10.50
CA TYR A 141 29.74 -5.50 9.95
C TYR A 141 30.86 -4.90 9.10
N LEU A 142 31.96 -5.64 8.95
CA LEU A 142 32.94 -5.41 7.89
C LEU A 142 32.68 -6.35 6.72
N VAL A 143 33.14 -5.94 5.54
CA VAL A 143 33.13 -6.82 4.39
C VAL A 143 34.44 -7.59 4.31
N GLU A 144 34.33 -8.92 4.44
CA GLU A 144 35.46 -9.86 4.40
C GLU A 144 35.81 -10.22 2.95
N ASN A 145 34.80 -10.45 2.11
CA ASN A 145 34.99 -10.89 0.73
C ASN A 145 33.79 -10.56 -0.16
N VAL A 146 34.01 -10.36 -1.46
CA VAL A 146 32.97 -10.10 -2.46
C VAL A 146 33.08 -11.12 -3.60
N GLN A 147 31.96 -11.67 -4.04
CA GLN A 147 31.91 -12.68 -5.11
C GLN A 147 30.77 -12.37 -6.07
N GLY A 148 31.06 -12.26 -7.37
CA GLY A 148 30.05 -12.06 -8.42
C GLY A 148 29.71 -13.35 -9.17
N PHE A 149 28.44 -13.55 -9.47
CA PHE A 149 27.91 -14.71 -10.20
C PHE A 149 26.77 -14.30 -11.15
N GLY A 150 27.09 -13.98 -12.41
CA GLY A 150 26.07 -13.60 -13.39
C GLY A 150 25.30 -12.36 -12.94
N ASN A 151 24.02 -12.54 -12.58
CA ASN A 151 23.10 -11.50 -12.07
C ASN A 151 23.12 -11.35 -10.53
N GLU A 152 24.03 -12.04 -9.85
CA GLU A 152 24.13 -12.05 -8.38
C GLU A 152 25.48 -11.55 -7.89
N VAL A 153 25.49 -10.88 -6.74
CA VAL A 153 26.70 -10.51 -6.00
C VAL A 153 26.54 -10.88 -4.53
N LEU A 154 27.51 -11.61 -3.99
CA LEU A 154 27.59 -12.00 -2.57
C LEU A 154 28.66 -11.20 -1.85
N TYR A 155 28.30 -10.64 -0.71
CA TYR A 155 29.19 -9.97 0.23
C TYR A 155 29.25 -10.81 1.51
N ASP A 156 30.39 -11.45 1.76
CA ASP A 156 30.66 -12.14 3.02
C ASP A 156 31.02 -11.08 4.07
N LEU A 157 30.31 -11.11 5.20
CA LEU A 157 30.43 -10.12 6.27
C LEU A 157 31.00 -10.75 7.54
N VAL A 158 31.81 -9.99 8.27
CA VAL A 158 32.34 -10.37 9.59
C VAL A 158 32.18 -9.24 10.59
N THR A 159 31.70 -9.57 11.78
CA THR A 159 31.58 -8.58 12.87
C THR A 159 32.89 -8.39 13.63
N ARG A 160 33.19 -7.15 14.05
CA ARG A 160 34.35 -6.85 14.92
C ARG A 160 34.11 -7.15 16.40
N TYR A 161 32.87 -7.36 16.85
CA TYR A 161 32.59 -7.60 18.28
C TYR A 161 32.52 -9.10 18.67
N GLY A 162 32.63 -10.03 17.72
CA GLY A 162 32.67 -11.48 17.99
C GLY A 162 31.37 -12.02 18.61
N ASN A 163 31.47 -13.00 19.52
CA ASN A 163 30.32 -13.56 20.27
C ASN A 163 29.79 -12.63 21.39
N LYS A 164 30.22 -11.36 21.43
CA LYS A 164 29.75 -10.41 22.45
C LYS A 164 28.31 -10.01 22.15
N LYS A 165 27.61 -9.62 23.22
CA LYS A 165 26.19 -9.26 23.18
C LYS A 165 25.93 -7.97 22.37
N THR A 166 24.83 -7.95 21.63
CA THR A 166 24.25 -6.77 20.97
C THR A 166 23.67 -5.79 22.02
N PRO A 167 23.12 -4.63 21.62
CA PRO A 167 22.42 -3.75 22.57
C PRO A 167 21.24 -4.38 23.30
N LEU A 168 20.68 -5.48 22.77
CA LEU A 168 19.57 -6.26 23.35
C LEU A 168 20.04 -7.53 24.08
N ASP A 169 21.32 -7.57 24.47
CA ASP A 169 21.90 -8.64 25.28
C ASP A 169 21.93 -10.04 24.63
N ASN A 170 21.66 -10.17 23.33
CA ASN A 170 21.71 -11.42 22.57
C ASN A 170 23.00 -11.52 21.71
N PRO A 171 23.49 -12.73 21.36
CA PRO A 171 24.68 -12.87 20.52
C PRO A 171 24.34 -12.65 19.03
N ALA A 172 25.13 -11.84 18.34
CA ALA A 172 25.02 -11.71 16.89
C ALA A 172 25.70 -12.88 16.16
N HIS A 173 25.29 -13.12 14.92
CA HIS A 173 26.01 -14.04 14.04
C HIS A 173 27.38 -13.45 13.68
N VAL A 174 28.45 -14.17 14.01
CA VAL A 174 29.83 -13.72 13.75
C VAL A 174 30.09 -13.50 12.26
N LYS A 175 29.52 -14.38 11.43
CA LYS A 175 29.58 -14.30 9.97
C LYS A 175 28.18 -14.15 9.40
N ALA A 176 28.01 -13.14 8.57
CA ALA A 176 26.79 -12.86 7.84
C ALA A 176 27.06 -12.82 6.34
N GLN A 177 26.01 -12.74 5.53
CA GLN A 177 26.13 -12.58 4.09
C GLN A 177 25.03 -11.65 3.58
N ILE A 178 25.39 -10.82 2.60
CA ILE A 178 24.43 -10.07 1.80
C ILE A 178 24.48 -10.63 0.39
N LYS A 179 23.30 -10.96 -0.15
CA LYS A 179 23.12 -11.35 -1.54
C LYS A 179 22.33 -10.26 -2.25
N LEU A 180 22.93 -9.66 -3.26
CA LEU A 180 22.26 -8.85 -4.27
C LEU A 180 21.94 -9.75 -5.46
N GLU A 181 20.70 -9.73 -5.92
CA GLU A 181 20.23 -10.50 -7.07
C GLU A 181 19.33 -9.61 -7.93
N GLN A 182 19.70 -9.47 -9.21
CA GLN A 182 18.80 -8.85 -10.19
C GLN A 182 17.79 -9.89 -10.67
N LEU A 183 16.51 -9.56 -10.57
CA LEU A 183 15.43 -10.45 -10.97
C LEU A 183 15.25 -10.46 -12.51
N PRO A 184 14.78 -11.58 -13.11
CA PRO A 184 14.73 -11.79 -14.56
C PRO A 184 13.74 -10.88 -15.32
N MET A 185 13.75 -11.01 -16.66
CA MET A 185 12.86 -10.29 -17.60
C MET A 185 11.38 -10.35 -17.17
N GLY A 186 10.74 -9.18 -17.07
CA GLY A 186 9.40 -8.99 -16.50
C GLY A 186 9.41 -8.22 -15.17
N MET A 187 10.56 -8.17 -14.49
CA MET A 187 10.84 -7.32 -13.34
C MET A 187 12.07 -6.41 -13.61
N ASN A 188 12.15 -5.86 -14.83
CA ASN A 188 13.28 -5.01 -15.22
C ASN A 188 13.46 -3.87 -14.21
N GLY A 189 14.68 -3.74 -13.67
CA GLY A 189 15.01 -2.75 -12.65
C GLY A 189 14.67 -3.14 -11.20
N THR A 190 14.16 -4.36 -10.93
CA THR A 190 13.92 -4.85 -9.57
C THR A 190 15.12 -5.61 -9.02
N ILE A 191 15.50 -5.31 -7.77
CA ILE A 191 16.66 -5.91 -7.13
C ILE A 191 16.26 -6.48 -5.77
N ARG A 192 16.67 -7.73 -5.56
CA ARG A 192 16.47 -8.42 -4.30
C ARG A 192 17.75 -8.34 -3.49
N ILE A 193 17.62 -7.81 -2.27
CA ILE A 193 18.68 -7.75 -1.27
C ILE A 193 18.31 -8.72 -0.15
N SER A 194 19.07 -9.80 -0.01
CA SER A 194 18.89 -10.76 1.08
C SER A 194 20.01 -10.61 2.09
N ILE A 195 19.68 -10.51 3.37
CA ILE A 195 20.64 -10.33 4.46
C ILE A 195 20.38 -11.41 5.50
N GLY A 196 21.42 -12.09 5.97
CA GLY A 196 21.27 -13.14 6.97
C GLY A 196 22.58 -13.77 7.41
N PRO A 197 22.52 -14.83 8.24
CA PRO A 197 23.71 -15.58 8.63
C PRO A 197 24.39 -16.20 7.41
N GLN A 198 25.73 -16.28 7.43
CA GLN A 198 26.49 -16.81 6.30
C GLN A 198 26.13 -18.28 6.06
N GLN A 199 25.68 -18.61 4.85
CA GLN A 199 25.40 -20.00 4.46
C GLN A 199 26.67 -20.73 3.99
N LYS A 200 26.66 -22.07 4.07
CA LYS A 200 27.79 -22.89 3.62
C LYS A 200 28.02 -22.68 2.11
N ARG A 201 29.28 -22.42 1.72
CA ARG A 201 29.69 -22.24 0.31
C ARG A 201 29.27 -23.45 -0.53
N ARG A 202 28.53 -23.22 -1.63
CA ARG A 202 28.28 -24.25 -2.66
C ARG A 202 29.62 -24.64 -3.29
N LYS A 203 29.97 -25.93 -3.29
CA LYS A 203 31.20 -26.43 -3.93
C LYS A 203 31.06 -26.26 -5.45
N GLY A 204 31.97 -25.50 -6.09
CA GLY A 204 32.15 -25.55 -7.55
C GLY A 204 32.37 -24.23 -8.31
N PHE A 205 32.31 -23.05 -7.69
CA PHE A 205 32.36 -21.78 -8.44
C PHE A 205 33.53 -20.89 -8.01
N ASN A 206 34.68 -21.06 -8.67
CA ASN A 206 35.82 -20.14 -8.60
C ASN A 206 35.93 -19.39 -9.93
N ARG A 207 35.10 -18.36 -10.13
CA ARG A 207 35.39 -17.31 -11.12
C ARG A 207 35.05 -15.97 -10.51
N ILE A 208 36.09 -15.23 -10.11
CA ILE A 208 35.99 -13.81 -9.79
C ILE A 208 35.81 -13.10 -11.13
N TYR A 209 34.58 -12.70 -11.45
CA TYR A 209 34.36 -11.68 -12.47
C TYR A 209 34.34 -10.32 -11.78
N ASN A 210 35.03 -9.33 -12.36
CA ASN A 210 34.70 -7.93 -12.13
C ASN A 210 33.31 -7.70 -12.76
N SER A 211 32.25 -8.11 -12.08
CA SER A 211 30.88 -7.90 -12.54
C SER A 211 30.36 -6.60 -11.93
N THR A 212 30.61 -5.48 -12.61
CA THR A 212 29.64 -4.39 -12.62
C THR A 212 28.35 -4.97 -13.20
N LEU A 213 27.26 -4.97 -12.42
CA LEU A 213 25.94 -5.29 -12.96
C LEU A 213 25.62 -4.24 -14.03
N ASP A 214 25.56 -4.68 -15.28
CA ASP A 214 25.24 -3.82 -16.42
C ASP A 214 23.72 -3.69 -16.51
N VAL A 215 23.19 -2.67 -15.82
CA VAL A 215 21.80 -2.24 -15.88
C VAL A 215 21.83 -0.72 -15.93
N ASP A 216 20.94 -0.10 -16.71
CA ASP A 216 20.69 1.36 -16.80
C ASP A 216 20.36 2.07 -15.46
N ILE A 217 20.69 1.46 -14.31
CA ILE A 217 20.40 1.94 -12.97
C ILE A 217 21.66 2.02 -12.07
N TRP A 218 22.87 1.51 -12.40
CA TRP A 218 23.95 1.39 -11.39
C TRP A 218 25.34 1.90 -11.81
N GLU A 219 26.01 2.66 -10.91
CA GLU A 219 27.45 2.95 -11.03
C GLU A 219 28.31 2.53 -9.81
N SER A 220 27.81 2.39 -8.57
CA SER A 220 28.66 1.82 -7.49
C SER A 220 27.93 1.30 -6.24
N VAL A 221 28.21 0.06 -5.85
CA VAL A 221 28.17 -0.37 -4.44
C VAL A 221 29.61 -0.23 -3.93
N MET A 222 29.92 0.88 -3.26
CA MET A 222 31.24 1.15 -2.69
C MET A 222 31.47 0.25 -1.46
N VAL A 223 31.83 -1.00 -1.71
CA VAL A 223 32.18 -1.95 -0.66
C VAL A 223 33.58 -2.47 -0.96
N GLU A 224 34.57 -1.76 -0.42
CA GLU A 224 35.96 -2.24 -0.45
C GLU A 224 36.18 -3.29 0.66
N PRO A 225 36.97 -4.34 0.41
CA PRO A 225 37.34 -5.30 1.46
C PRO A 225 37.96 -4.61 2.68
N ASN A 226 37.60 -5.06 3.88
CA ASN A 226 37.98 -4.50 5.18
C ASN A 226 37.37 -3.12 5.54
N MET A 227 36.46 -2.58 4.71
CA MET A 227 35.64 -1.44 5.08
C MET A 227 34.37 -1.87 5.82
N TYR A 228 33.77 -0.92 6.54
CA TYR A 228 32.44 -1.11 7.11
C TYR A 228 31.41 -1.32 6.00
N TYR A 229 30.43 -2.16 6.28
CA TYR A 229 29.28 -2.33 5.41
C TYR A 229 28.57 -1.00 5.22
N ALA A 230 28.34 -0.67 3.94
CA ALA A 230 27.43 0.37 3.50
C ALA A 230 26.77 -0.09 2.20
N LEU A 231 25.45 -0.17 2.20
CA LEU A 231 24.61 -0.21 1.00
C LEU A 231 24.28 1.22 0.60
N ASP A 232 24.66 1.59 -0.63
CA ASP A 232 24.28 2.82 -1.30
C ASP A 232 23.63 2.47 -2.64
N LEU A 233 22.39 2.89 -2.83
CA LEU A 233 21.60 2.69 -4.05
C LEU A 233 21.37 4.03 -4.73
N GLU A 234 21.57 4.07 -6.05
CA GLU A 234 21.45 5.27 -6.87
C GLU A 234 20.71 4.91 -8.17
N ARG A 235 20.03 5.88 -8.78
CA ARG A 235 19.45 5.74 -10.11
C ARG A 235 20.46 6.23 -11.15
N ALA A 236 21.05 5.35 -11.94
CA ALA A 236 22.05 5.76 -12.94
C ALA A 236 21.54 6.81 -13.94
N SER A 237 20.26 6.78 -14.34
CA SER A 237 19.75 7.78 -15.29
C SER A 237 19.77 9.23 -14.77
N THR A 238 19.79 9.43 -13.45
CA THR A 238 19.71 10.78 -12.83
C THR A 238 20.81 11.07 -11.82
N GLY A 239 21.51 10.04 -11.34
CA GLY A 239 22.44 10.10 -10.22
C GLY A 239 21.78 10.31 -8.86
N GLU A 240 20.44 10.24 -8.79
CA GLU A 240 19.73 10.43 -7.52
C GLU A 240 19.96 9.25 -6.58
N LYS A 241 20.29 9.52 -5.32
CA LYS A 241 20.35 8.50 -4.28
C LYS A 241 18.93 8.01 -3.97
N LEU A 242 18.78 6.70 -3.88
CA LEU A 242 17.49 6.03 -3.64
C LEU A 242 17.38 5.63 -2.16
N VAL A 243 18.40 4.90 -1.68
CA VAL A 243 18.50 4.41 -0.30
C VAL A 243 19.98 4.29 0.07
N HIS A 244 20.35 4.65 1.31
CA HIS A 244 21.70 4.42 1.86
C HIS A 244 21.64 3.91 3.31
N SER A 245 22.69 3.23 3.80
CA SER A 245 22.71 2.59 5.14
C SER A 245 23.90 2.98 6.02
N ASN A 246 24.71 3.94 5.59
CA ASN A 246 25.95 4.34 6.26
C ASN A 246 25.78 5.11 7.58
N ILE A 247 24.55 5.38 8.02
CA ILE A 247 24.25 6.21 9.20
C ILE A 247 23.88 5.41 10.47
N GLY A 248 23.78 4.07 10.41
CA GLY A 248 23.30 3.28 11.54
C GLY A 248 23.93 1.89 11.68
N ALA A 249 23.29 1.05 12.50
CA ALA A 249 23.75 -0.31 12.76
C ALA A 249 23.21 -1.31 11.72
N LEU A 250 23.94 -2.42 11.58
CA LEU A 250 23.44 -3.65 10.98
C LEU A 250 23.64 -4.76 12.02
N VAL A 251 22.56 -5.16 12.69
CA VAL A 251 22.60 -6.22 13.72
C VAL A 251 21.86 -7.43 13.17
N ILE A 252 22.49 -8.60 13.22
CA ILE A 252 21.89 -9.87 12.78
C ILE A 252 22.09 -10.90 13.88
N SER A 253 21.00 -11.30 14.51
CA SER A 253 20.96 -12.34 15.55
C SER A 253 19.78 -13.28 15.29
N GLU A 254 19.69 -14.38 16.05
CA GLU A 254 18.64 -15.41 15.85
C GLU A 254 17.21 -14.82 15.90
N ASN A 255 16.92 -13.94 16.87
CA ASN A 255 15.58 -13.42 17.15
C ASN A 255 15.47 -11.88 16.99
N PHE A 256 16.49 -11.23 16.42
CA PHE A 256 16.49 -9.77 16.20
C PHE A 256 17.36 -9.38 15.01
N ILE A 257 16.80 -8.57 14.12
CA ILE A 257 17.50 -7.95 13.00
C ILE A 257 17.25 -6.44 13.08
N GLU A 258 18.32 -5.67 12.98
CA GLU A 258 18.27 -4.21 12.84
C GLU A 258 18.98 -3.81 11.56
N ILE A 259 18.33 -2.99 10.75
CA ILE A 259 18.92 -2.34 9.59
C ILE A 259 18.46 -0.88 9.55
N THR A 260 19.42 0.03 9.41
CA THR A 260 19.12 1.44 9.18
C THR A 260 19.18 1.74 7.69
N LEU A 261 18.08 2.26 7.14
CA LEU A 261 17.97 2.71 5.76
C LEU A 261 17.52 4.17 5.74
N SER A 262 18.26 5.00 5.04
CA SER A 262 17.97 6.40 4.81
C SER A 262 17.49 6.58 3.37
N PRO A 263 16.23 6.96 3.14
CA PRO A 263 15.69 7.20 1.81
C PRO A 263 16.27 8.49 1.22
N GLY A 264 16.42 8.55 -0.10
CA GLY A 264 16.90 9.74 -0.79
C GLY A 264 15.87 10.87 -0.94
N THR A 265 14.64 10.62 -0.49
CA THR A 265 13.50 11.55 -0.56
C THR A 265 12.67 11.49 0.73
N THR A 266 12.00 12.59 1.04
CA THR A 266 11.01 12.70 2.12
C THR A 266 9.58 12.49 1.61
N LYS A 267 9.40 12.10 0.34
CA LYS A 267 8.09 11.82 -0.24
C LYS A 267 7.84 10.32 -0.26
N LEU A 268 7.56 9.73 0.91
CA LEU A 268 7.20 8.31 1.00
C LEU A 268 5.74 8.13 1.40
N VAL A 269 5.16 7.04 0.91
CA VAL A 269 3.79 6.61 1.20
C VAL A 269 3.78 5.09 1.34
N GLY A 270 3.10 4.55 2.35
CA GLY A 270 2.93 3.12 2.53
C GLY A 270 3.07 2.70 3.99
N PHE A 271 3.69 1.54 4.23
CA PHE A 271 3.88 0.94 5.55
C PHE A 271 2.57 0.71 6.31
N GLY A 272 1.70 -0.16 5.79
CA GLY A 272 0.39 -0.40 6.39
C GLY A 272 0.48 -0.95 7.83
N GLY A 273 -0.33 -0.40 8.73
CA GLY A 273 -0.53 -0.90 10.10
C GLY A 273 -0.72 0.15 11.20
N ASP A 274 -0.46 1.43 10.92
CA ASP A 274 -0.52 2.53 11.89
C ASP A 274 -1.30 3.74 11.34
N SER A 275 -2.02 4.49 12.17
CA SER A 275 -2.69 5.75 11.77
C SER A 275 -1.76 6.74 11.07
N ASN A 276 -0.49 6.81 11.48
CA ASN A 276 0.51 7.72 10.89
C ASN A 276 0.99 7.26 9.51
N SER A 277 0.82 5.96 9.18
CA SER A 277 1.13 5.42 7.86
C SER A 277 0.14 5.83 6.77
N PHE A 278 -1.01 6.39 7.16
CA PHE A 278 -2.05 6.86 6.24
C PHE A 278 -1.94 8.35 5.90
N GLN A 279 -1.01 9.10 6.48
CA GLN A 279 -0.80 10.51 6.15
C GLN A 279 -0.06 10.67 4.81
N LEU A 280 -0.39 11.73 4.07
CA LEU A 280 0.24 12.10 2.79
C LEU A 280 0.76 13.55 2.88
N PRO A 281 2.09 13.80 2.95
CA PRO A 281 3.20 12.85 3.16
C PRO A 281 3.08 12.05 4.46
N MET A 282 3.77 10.90 4.54
CA MET A 282 4.05 10.30 5.84
C MET A 282 4.88 11.25 6.72
N ASP A 283 4.55 11.35 8.00
CA ASP A 283 5.35 12.10 8.97
C ASP A 283 6.60 11.28 9.39
N PHE A 284 7.78 11.79 8.99
CA PHE A 284 9.10 11.21 9.30
C PHE A 284 9.69 11.65 10.64
N GLY A 285 8.90 12.24 11.55
CA GLY A 285 9.35 12.47 12.92
C GLY A 285 9.91 11.20 13.58
N TYR A 286 10.27 11.27 14.86
CA TYR A 286 10.73 10.10 15.63
C TYR A 286 9.55 9.18 16.02
N HIS A 287 8.73 8.81 15.04
CA HIS A 287 7.59 7.94 15.18
C HIS A 287 8.01 6.48 14.99
N LYS A 288 7.50 5.60 15.86
CA LYS A 288 7.66 4.15 15.73
C LYS A 288 6.37 3.58 15.15
N ALA A 289 6.40 3.24 13.86
CA ALA A 289 5.30 2.50 13.23
C ALA A 289 5.47 1.00 13.48
N VAL A 290 4.44 0.35 14.04
CA VAL A 290 4.48 -1.07 14.36
C VAL A 290 3.61 -1.87 13.40
N MET A 291 4.22 -2.85 12.71
CA MET A 291 3.51 -3.76 11.80
C MET A 291 3.26 -5.11 12.45
N TYR A 292 2.09 -5.23 13.06
CA TYR A 292 1.65 -6.47 13.66
C TYR A 292 0.13 -6.55 13.56
N ASN A 293 -0.36 -7.63 12.96
CA ASN A 293 -1.78 -7.84 12.81
C ASN A 293 -2.40 -8.06 14.19
N ARG A 294 -3.40 -7.27 14.56
CA ARG A 294 -4.06 -7.41 15.86
C ARG A 294 -5.57 -7.31 15.78
N LYS A 295 -6.24 -7.67 16.87
CA LYS A 295 -7.65 -7.34 17.08
C LYS A 295 -7.75 -5.85 17.38
N GLU A 296 -8.41 -5.10 16.49
CA GLU A 296 -8.70 -3.69 16.75
C GLU A 296 -9.92 -3.55 17.69
N PRO A 297 -9.96 -2.54 18.58
CA PRO A 297 -10.98 -2.40 19.63
C PRO A 297 -12.44 -2.47 19.15
N ASN A 298 -12.71 -2.07 17.91
CA ASN A 298 -14.06 -2.01 17.36
C ASN A 298 -14.47 -3.22 16.50
N ASP A 299 -13.62 -4.25 16.34
CA ASP A 299 -13.79 -5.41 15.43
C ASP A 299 -14.00 -5.05 13.93
N LEU A 300 -14.09 -3.75 13.61
CA LEU A 300 -14.44 -3.19 12.31
C LEU A 300 -13.25 -2.58 11.56
N MET A 301 -12.16 -2.27 12.27
CA MET A 301 -10.94 -1.73 11.64
C MET A 301 -9.99 -2.86 11.30
N ALA A 302 -9.50 -2.82 10.06
CA ALA A 302 -8.48 -3.72 9.57
C ALA A 302 -7.12 -3.37 10.20
N SER A 303 -6.45 -4.35 10.81
CA SER A 303 -5.03 -4.23 11.15
C SER A 303 -4.23 -4.98 10.09
N VAL A 304 -3.33 -4.25 9.42
CA VAL A 304 -2.62 -4.70 8.23
C VAL A 304 -1.13 -4.64 8.53
N ALA A 305 -0.37 -5.65 8.11
CA ALA A 305 1.09 -5.66 8.24
C ALA A 305 1.70 -5.73 6.84
N VAL A 306 1.91 -4.56 6.24
CA VAL A 306 2.44 -4.45 4.86
C VAL A 306 3.73 -3.61 4.87
N PRO A 307 4.90 -4.26 4.90
CA PRO A 307 6.21 -3.59 4.90
C PRO A 307 6.60 -3.15 3.48
N PHE A 308 5.79 -2.29 2.87
CA PHE A 308 5.99 -1.77 1.51
C PHE A 308 5.72 -0.27 1.48
N TYR A 309 6.54 0.48 0.76
CA TYR A 309 6.35 1.90 0.52
C TYR A 309 6.68 2.28 -0.93
N ILE A 310 6.07 3.35 -1.40
CA ILE A 310 6.40 4.06 -2.63
C ILE A 310 7.17 5.32 -2.24
N ALA A 311 8.22 5.63 -3.00
CA ALA A 311 9.02 6.84 -2.81
C ALA A 311 8.99 7.66 -4.10
N ILE A 312 8.67 8.94 -3.99
CA ILE A 312 8.73 9.89 -5.11
C ILE A 312 10.05 10.66 -5.05
N GLU A 313 10.87 10.45 -6.07
CA GLU A 313 12.18 11.07 -6.28
C GLU A 313 12.04 12.56 -6.62
N LYS A 314 13.16 13.30 -6.54
CA LYS A 314 13.15 14.75 -6.83
C LYS A 314 12.86 15.02 -8.30
N SER A 315 13.25 14.10 -9.19
CA SER A 315 12.91 14.14 -10.61
C SER A 315 11.43 13.85 -10.93
N GLY A 316 10.57 13.56 -9.95
CA GLY A 316 9.19 13.11 -10.17
C GLY A 316 9.06 11.62 -10.53
N LYS A 317 10.19 10.91 -10.64
CA LYS A 317 10.21 9.45 -10.76
C LYS A 317 9.85 8.77 -9.44
N ALA A 318 9.56 7.48 -9.47
CA ALA A 318 9.54 6.62 -8.29
C ALA A 318 10.55 5.48 -8.46
N HIS A 319 10.81 4.64 -7.45
CA HIS A 319 11.74 3.50 -7.55
C HIS A 319 11.21 2.31 -8.40
N GLY A 320 10.76 2.67 -9.62
CA GLY A 320 10.35 2.05 -10.90
C GLY A 320 9.56 3.18 -11.64
N PRO A 321 9.93 3.72 -12.83
CA PRO A 321 9.99 5.18 -13.00
C PRO A 321 8.68 5.92 -12.70
N THR A 322 7.51 5.29 -12.90
CA THR A 322 6.23 5.81 -12.40
C THR A 322 5.72 5.04 -11.18
N PRO A 323 4.87 5.63 -10.31
CA PRO A 323 4.21 4.90 -9.22
C PRO A 323 3.51 3.60 -9.67
N LEU A 324 2.99 3.59 -10.90
CA LEU A 324 2.41 2.41 -11.53
C LEU A 324 3.42 1.29 -11.78
N ASP A 325 4.62 1.61 -12.25
CA ASP A 325 5.70 0.64 -12.46
C ASP A 325 6.14 0.02 -11.13
N VAL A 326 6.21 0.82 -10.06
CA VAL A 326 6.49 0.30 -8.70
C VAL A 326 5.45 -0.73 -8.29
N MET A 327 4.16 -0.43 -8.50
CA MET A 327 3.08 -1.37 -8.17
C MET A 327 3.12 -2.63 -9.05
N LYS A 328 3.45 -2.51 -10.33
CA LYS A 328 3.61 -3.65 -11.24
C LYS A 328 4.74 -4.57 -10.79
N GLN A 329 5.89 -4.00 -10.43
CA GLN A 329 7.03 -4.76 -9.90
C GLN A 329 6.68 -5.43 -8.57
N TYR A 330 6.07 -4.69 -7.64
CA TYR A 330 5.66 -5.20 -6.34
C TYR A 330 4.66 -6.36 -6.45
N THR A 331 3.59 -6.20 -7.22
CA THR A 331 2.56 -7.24 -7.39
C THR A 331 3.05 -8.45 -8.18
N THR A 332 4.02 -8.28 -9.08
CA THR A 332 4.69 -9.44 -9.72
C THR A 332 5.49 -10.24 -8.69
N LEU A 333 6.04 -9.59 -7.65
CA LEU A 333 6.79 -10.25 -6.58
C LEU A 333 5.90 -10.93 -5.54
N VAL A 334 4.88 -10.23 -5.04
CA VAL A 334 4.05 -10.71 -3.92
C VAL A 334 2.78 -11.44 -4.35
N GLY A 335 2.46 -11.40 -5.64
CA GLY A 335 1.21 -11.93 -6.19
C GLY A 335 0.29 -10.79 -6.66
N LYS A 336 -0.26 -10.96 -7.86
CA LYS A 336 -1.24 -10.02 -8.41
C LYS A 336 -2.54 -10.08 -7.59
N PRO A 337 -3.31 -8.98 -7.53
CA PRO A 337 -4.68 -9.03 -7.06
C PRO A 337 -5.49 -10.07 -7.84
N GLU A 338 -6.59 -10.52 -7.24
CA GLU A 338 -7.51 -11.45 -7.87
C GLU A 338 -8.73 -10.73 -8.38
N ALA A 339 -9.28 -11.16 -9.52
CA ALA A 339 -10.50 -10.58 -10.02
C ALA A 339 -11.67 -10.93 -9.10
N LEU A 340 -12.43 -9.89 -8.76
CA LEU A 340 -13.67 -10.02 -8.03
C LEU A 340 -14.80 -10.36 -9.01
N SER A 341 -15.92 -10.87 -8.49
CA SER A 341 -17.16 -10.95 -9.25
C SER A 341 -17.71 -9.54 -9.49
N TYR A 342 -18.47 -9.34 -10.57
CA TYR A 342 -19.09 -8.05 -10.86
C TYR A 342 -19.99 -7.57 -9.71
N SER A 343 -20.67 -8.50 -9.04
CA SER A 343 -21.48 -8.25 -7.85
C SER A 343 -20.69 -7.65 -6.67
N ALA A 344 -19.40 -7.94 -6.53
CA ALA A 344 -18.58 -7.43 -5.43
C ALA A 344 -18.43 -5.90 -5.41
N PHE A 345 -18.77 -5.22 -6.51
CA PHE A 345 -18.73 -3.77 -6.63
C PHE A 345 -20.09 -3.10 -6.34
N GLY A 346 -21.14 -3.88 -6.06
CA GLY A 346 -22.44 -3.35 -5.66
C GLY A 346 -22.47 -2.82 -4.23
N TYR A 347 -23.65 -2.45 -3.74
CA TYR A 347 -23.84 -2.02 -2.36
C TYR A 347 -24.20 -3.22 -1.47
N HIS A 348 -23.45 -3.41 -0.38
CA HIS A 348 -23.59 -4.54 0.52
C HIS A 348 -24.08 -4.05 1.90
N MET A 349 -25.25 -4.52 2.33
CA MET A 349 -25.74 -4.27 3.69
C MET A 349 -25.20 -5.34 4.63
N CYS A 350 -24.91 -4.99 5.88
CA CYS A 350 -24.64 -5.98 6.92
C CYS A 350 -25.09 -5.53 8.29
N ARG A 351 -25.55 -6.49 9.10
CA ARG A 351 -26.04 -6.21 10.45
C ARG A 351 -26.02 -7.43 11.35
N GLU A 352 -26.01 -7.17 12.65
CA GLU A 352 -26.39 -8.18 13.63
C GLU A 352 -27.90 -8.26 13.78
N VAL A 353 -28.46 -9.45 13.51
CA VAL A 353 -29.92 -9.66 13.47
C VAL A 353 -30.38 -10.37 14.74
N GLY A 354 -31.26 -9.71 15.49
CA GLY A 354 -32.02 -10.35 16.59
C GLY A 354 -33.39 -10.90 16.17
N ASN A 355 -33.95 -10.44 15.03
CA ASN A 355 -35.26 -10.88 14.51
C ASN A 355 -35.29 -10.83 12.97
N PHE A 356 -35.59 -11.96 12.33
CA PHE A 356 -35.60 -12.09 10.87
C PHE A 356 -36.82 -11.45 10.17
N SER A 357 -37.91 -11.14 10.88
CA SER A 357 -39.05 -10.41 10.29
C SER A 357 -38.67 -8.98 9.86
N ALA A 358 -37.73 -8.35 10.56
CA ALA A 358 -37.20 -7.04 10.19
C ALA A 358 -36.40 -7.08 8.88
N VAL A 359 -35.76 -8.23 8.57
CA VAL A 359 -34.97 -8.41 7.33
C VAL A 359 -35.87 -8.37 6.10
N GLN A 360 -36.99 -9.11 6.11
CA GLN A 360 -37.94 -9.11 5.00
C GLN A 360 -38.58 -7.74 4.78
N SER A 361 -38.92 -7.04 5.86
CA SER A 361 -39.49 -5.69 5.80
C SER A 361 -38.51 -4.69 5.19
N LEU A 362 -37.21 -4.80 5.52
CA LEU A 362 -36.19 -3.97 4.92
C LEU A 362 -36.03 -4.24 3.42
N TYR A 363 -36.03 -5.50 2.98
CA TYR A 363 -35.96 -5.82 1.54
C TYR A 363 -37.12 -5.19 0.78
N ALA A 364 -38.35 -5.28 1.32
CA ALA A 364 -39.51 -4.62 0.74
C ALA A 364 -39.30 -3.09 0.66
N ALA A 365 -38.85 -2.44 1.74
CA ALA A 365 -38.61 -1.00 1.76
C ALA A 365 -37.51 -0.56 0.76
N MET A 366 -36.46 -1.37 0.61
CA MET A 366 -35.40 -1.15 -0.38
C MET A 366 -35.96 -1.19 -1.80
N ASP A 367 -36.80 -2.18 -2.10
CA ASP A 367 -37.39 -2.37 -3.42
C ASP A 367 -38.47 -1.33 -3.75
N GLU A 368 -39.35 -1.01 -2.80
CA GLU A 368 -40.41 0.01 -2.97
C GLU A 368 -39.83 1.41 -3.25
N SER A 369 -38.66 1.70 -2.68
CA SER A 369 -37.96 2.96 -2.89
C SER A 369 -37.01 2.92 -4.11
N ASP A 370 -36.85 1.76 -4.74
CA ASP A 370 -35.89 1.51 -5.83
C ASP A 370 -34.46 1.93 -5.44
N TYR A 371 -34.02 1.42 -4.28
CA TYR A 371 -32.63 1.46 -3.83
C TYR A 371 -31.88 0.25 -4.38
N PRO A 372 -30.88 0.44 -5.25
CA PRO A 372 -30.01 -0.66 -5.68
C PRO A 372 -29.22 -1.24 -4.50
N PHE A 373 -29.19 -2.56 -4.38
CA PHE A 373 -28.29 -3.26 -3.47
C PHE A 373 -27.99 -4.68 -3.97
N GLU A 374 -26.81 -5.17 -3.62
CA GLU A 374 -26.30 -6.43 -4.13
C GLU A 374 -26.48 -7.58 -3.14
N SER A 375 -26.17 -7.32 -1.87
CA SER A 375 -26.18 -8.37 -0.86
C SER A 375 -26.64 -7.89 0.50
N ASP A 376 -27.09 -8.85 1.30
CA ASP A 376 -27.23 -8.69 2.73
C ASP A 376 -26.28 -9.66 3.44
N CYS A 377 -25.64 -9.14 4.47
CA CYS A 377 -24.70 -9.84 5.32
C CYS A 377 -25.27 -9.94 6.73
N ILE A 378 -25.35 -11.16 7.25
CA ILE A 378 -25.88 -11.39 8.59
C ILE A 378 -24.75 -11.97 9.43
N PHE A 379 -24.46 -11.30 10.53
CA PHE A 379 -23.56 -11.81 11.56
C PHE A 379 -24.31 -11.88 12.87
N SER A 380 -24.35 -13.04 13.48
CA SER A 380 -24.94 -13.23 14.80
C SER A 380 -23.92 -13.97 15.64
N LYS A 381 -24.03 -13.88 16.97
CA LYS A 381 -23.22 -14.71 17.88
C LYS A 381 -23.07 -16.15 17.37
N PRO A 382 -24.13 -16.87 16.93
CA PRO A 382 -24.04 -18.19 16.29
C PRO A 382 -23.03 -18.35 15.14
N PHE A 383 -22.78 -17.32 14.33
CA PHE A 383 -21.77 -17.37 13.25
C PHE A 383 -20.33 -17.16 13.74
N THR A 384 -20.17 -16.73 15.01
CA THR A 384 -18.87 -16.55 15.68
C THR A 384 -18.50 -17.71 16.60
N GLN A 385 -19.41 -18.69 16.79
CA GLN A 385 -19.19 -19.89 17.60
C GLN A 385 -19.09 -21.11 16.68
N SER A 386 -17.87 -21.58 16.43
CA SER A 386 -17.50 -22.70 15.55
C SER A 386 -17.45 -22.43 14.05
N ALA A 387 -16.42 -22.99 13.39
CA ALA A 387 -16.38 -23.16 11.95
C ALA A 387 -17.40 -24.21 11.55
N PHE A 388 -18.67 -23.83 11.59
CA PHE A 388 -19.76 -24.51 10.92
C PHE A 388 -20.83 -25.28 11.71
N ASN A 389 -20.93 -25.13 13.05
CA ASN A 389 -22.17 -25.45 13.82
C ASN A 389 -23.23 -24.33 13.74
N PHE A 390 -23.38 -23.73 12.56
CA PHE A 390 -23.82 -22.36 12.29
C PHE A 390 -25.19 -21.89 12.74
N ILE A 391 -26.01 -22.71 13.39
CA ILE A 391 -27.35 -22.29 13.78
C ILE A 391 -27.72 -22.96 15.09
N THR A 392 -27.46 -22.25 16.19
CA THR A 392 -27.98 -22.63 17.51
C THR A 392 -29.51 -22.60 17.49
N SER A 393 -30.14 -23.15 18.52
CA SER A 393 -31.59 -23.00 18.77
C SER A 393 -32.08 -21.54 18.85
N GLU A 394 -31.18 -20.55 18.87
CA GLU A 394 -31.51 -19.12 18.94
C GLU A 394 -31.80 -18.48 17.58
N VAL A 395 -31.41 -19.09 16.45
CA VAL A 395 -31.66 -18.56 15.09
C VAL A 395 -32.74 -19.38 14.39
N ASP A 396 -33.80 -18.71 13.94
CA ASP A 396 -34.83 -19.31 13.11
C ASP A 396 -34.29 -19.62 11.70
N ILE A 397 -33.84 -20.86 11.51
CA ILE A 397 -33.32 -21.37 10.22
C ILE A 397 -34.33 -21.18 9.10
N ALA A 398 -35.62 -21.40 9.37
CA ALA A 398 -36.64 -21.31 8.35
C ALA A 398 -36.81 -19.87 7.87
N ALA A 399 -36.83 -18.91 8.79
CA ALA A 399 -36.89 -17.50 8.46
C ALA A 399 -35.63 -17.02 7.73
N LEU A 400 -34.43 -17.43 8.19
CA LEU A 400 -33.17 -17.12 7.51
C LEU A 400 -33.15 -17.71 6.09
N ARG A 401 -33.52 -18.98 5.92
CA ARG A 401 -33.62 -19.63 4.60
C ARG A 401 -34.56 -18.87 3.67
N GLU A 402 -35.71 -18.42 4.16
CA GLU A 402 -36.65 -17.64 3.34
C GLU A 402 -36.09 -16.27 2.94
N ALA A 403 -35.37 -15.59 3.85
CA ALA A 403 -34.68 -14.34 3.53
C ALA A 403 -33.61 -14.56 2.43
N VAL A 404 -32.79 -15.60 2.54
CA VAL A 404 -31.79 -15.97 1.53
C VAL A 404 -32.43 -16.29 0.19
N ASN A 405 -33.48 -17.14 0.18
CA ASN A 405 -34.22 -17.46 -1.03
C ASN A 405 -34.88 -16.23 -1.67
N THR A 406 -35.30 -15.25 -0.87
CA THR A 406 -35.84 -13.98 -1.38
C THR A 406 -34.79 -13.15 -2.09
N LEU A 407 -33.56 -13.09 -1.57
CA LEU A 407 -32.43 -12.46 -2.26
C LEU A 407 -32.12 -13.18 -3.57
N HIS A 408 -31.95 -14.51 -3.53
CA HIS A 408 -31.60 -15.30 -4.71
C HIS A 408 -32.64 -15.22 -5.82
N ARG A 409 -33.94 -15.22 -5.50
CA ARG A 409 -35.03 -15.00 -6.48
C ARG A 409 -34.93 -13.65 -7.19
N LYS A 410 -34.32 -12.65 -6.56
CA LYS A 410 -34.07 -11.32 -7.12
C LYS A 410 -32.65 -11.17 -7.69
N GLU A 411 -31.94 -12.28 -7.89
CA GLU A 411 -30.55 -12.33 -8.38
C GLU A 411 -29.55 -11.59 -7.46
N ARG A 412 -29.87 -11.42 -6.17
CA ARG A 412 -29.00 -10.83 -5.15
C ARG A 412 -28.24 -11.90 -4.37
N LYS A 413 -27.22 -11.49 -3.61
CA LYS A 413 -26.27 -12.37 -2.92
C LYS A 413 -26.50 -12.42 -1.41
N PHE A 414 -26.22 -13.55 -0.78
CA PHE A 414 -26.19 -13.70 0.66
C PHE A 414 -24.76 -13.90 1.16
N VAL A 415 -24.35 -13.09 2.13
CA VAL A 415 -22.99 -13.04 2.66
C VAL A 415 -23.01 -13.33 4.16
N ILE A 416 -21.98 -13.95 4.70
CA ILE A 416 -21.83 -14.16 6.15
C ILE A 416 -20.55 -13.51 6.68
N GLN A 417 -20.54 -13.06 7.92
CA GLN A 417 -19.33 -12.61 8.60
C GLN A 417 -18.77 -13.74 9.48
N GLN A 418 -17.45 -13.91 9.50
CA GLN A 418 -16.80 -15.03 10.22
C GLN A 418 -15.45 -14.63 10.85
N VAL A 419 -15.12 -15.30 11.97
CA VAL A 419 -13.81 -15.25 12.67
C VAL A 419 -13.01 -16.54 12.38
N PRO A 420 -11.66 -16.57 12.56
CA PRO A 420 -10.86 -17.74 12.17
C PRO A 420 -10.98 -18.94 13.09
N HIS A 421 -11.28 -18.74 14.37
CA HIS A 421 -11.32 -19.78 15.37
C HIS A 421 -12.65 -20.53 15.38
N VAL A 422 -12.62 -21.75 15.92
CA VAL A 422 -13.72 -22.70 15.88
C VAL A 422 -14.00 -23.21 17.29
N ALA A 423 -15.24 -23.41 17.72
CA ALA A 423 -15.53 -24.01 19.01
C ALA A 423 -14.88 -25.39 19.12
N SER A 424 -14.45 -25.75 20.32
CA SER A 424 -13.87 -27.06 20.59
C SER A 424 -14.90 -28.20 20.69
N SER A 425 -16.19 -27.86 20.77
CA SER A 425 -17.29 -28.81 20.92
C SER A 425 -18.48 -28.51 20.00
N ASP A 426 -19.26 -29.55 19.70
CA ASP A 426 -20.53 -29.46 18.99
C ASP A 426 -21.69 -28.96 19.88
N GLU A 427 -22.87 -28.77 19.29
CA GLU A 427 -24.08 -28.32 20.02
C GLU A 427 -24.51 -29.29 21.13
N ALA A 428 -24.14 -30.57 21.03
CA ALA A 428 -24.43 -31.58 22.04
C ALA A 428 -23.34 -31.66 23.12
N GLY A 429 -22.32 -30.81 23.05
CA GLY A 429 -21.18 -30.78 23.96
C GLY A 429 -20.14 -31.87 23.71
N ASN A 430 -20.22 -32.60 22.60
CA ASN A 430 -19.17 -33.53 22.21
C ASN A 430 -18.00 -32.75 21.65
N LEU A 431 -16.78 -33.12 22.04
CA LEU A 431 -15.57 -32.51 21.47
C LEU A 431 -15.53 -32.74 19.95
N ILE A 432 -15.21 -31.70 19.19
CA ILE A 432 -14.98 -31.83 17.74
C ILE A 432 -13.83 -32.82 17.55
N SER A 433 -14.08 -33.88 16.79
CA SER A 433 -13.11 -34.95 16.57
C SER A 433 -11.80 -34.40 15.98
N LEU A 434 -10.68 -34.66 16.66
CA LEU A 434 -9.33 -34.25 16.31
C LEU A 434 -8.68 -35.18 15.25
N GLU A 435 -9.48 -35.97 14.52
CA GLU A 435 -9.00 -37.01 13.59
C GLU A 435 -8.15 -36.48 12.43
N LYS A 436 -8.24 -35.18 12.11
CA LYS A 436 -7.45 -34.53 11.04
C LYS A 436 -6.50 -33.48 11.67
N PRO A 437 -5.19 -33.49 11.34
CA PRO A 437 -4.24 -32.51 11.86
C PRO A 437 -4.44 -31.15 11.18
N VAL A 438 -5.44 -30.39 11.63
CA VAL A 438 -5.86 -29.11 11.01
C VAL A 438 -5.74 -27.91 11.95
N PHE A 439 -5.30 -28.11 13.19
CA PHE A 439 -5.24 -27.06 14.22
C PHE A 439 -3.80 -26.78 14.65
N LEU A 440 -3.57 -25.57 15.15
CA LEU A 440 -2.33 -25.19 15.81
C LEU A 440 -2.11 -26.00 17.09
N LEU A 441 -0.85 -26.33 17.35
CA LEU A 441 -0.42 -27.15 18.48
C LEU A 441 0.32 -26.31 19.52
N ASN A 442 0.26 -26.73 20.78
CA ASN A 442 1.09 -26.18 21.86
C ASN A 442 2.52 -26.77 21.80
N SER A 443 3.39 -26.34 22.72
CA SER A 443 4.78 -26.84 22.82
C SER A 443 4.88 -28.34 23.14
N SER A 444 3.81 -28.95 23.67
CA SER A 444 3.69 -30.39 23.94
C SER A 444 3.17 -31.19 22.75
N GLN A 445 2.98 -30.56 21.58
CA GLN A 445 2.41 -31.15 20.36
C GLN A 445 0.94 -31.59 20.48
N GLU A 446 0.20 -30.99 21.41
CA GLU A 446 -1.24 -31.20 21.55
C GLU A 446 -2.00 -30.02 20.93
N VAL A 447 -3.23 -30.27 20.48
CA VAL A 447 -4.10 -29.21 19.95
C VAL A 447 -4.28 -28.13 21.01
N TYR A 448 -4.02 -26.87 20.63
CA TYR A 448 -4.17 -25.76 21.55
C TYR A 448 -5.63 -25.31 21.67
N HIS A 449 -6.08 -25.18 22.91
CA HIS A 449 -7.37 -24.63 23.30
C HIS A 449 -7.17 -23.21 23.84
N GLY A 450 -7.82 -22.24 23.21
CA GLY A 450 -7.87 -20.86 23.70
C GLY A 450 -9.30 -20.45 24.04
N THR A 451 -9.50 -19.16 24.27
CA THR A 451 -10.80 -18.61 24.64
C THR A 451 -11.17 -17.48 23.69
N TYR A 452 -12.41 -17.39 23.24
CA TYR A 452 -12.91 -16.20 22.54
C TYR A 452 -14.35 -15.90 22.96
N LYS A 453 -14.62 -14.66 23.40
CA LYS A 453 -15.93 -14.22 23.91
C LYS A 453 -16.53 -15.20 24.95
N ARG A 454 -15.67 -15.70 25.85
CA ARG A 454 -15.97 -16.68 26.93
C ARG A 454 -16.27 -18.11 26.45
N GLN A 455 -15.77 -18.49 25.28
CA GLN A 455 -15.94 -19.83 24.74
C GLN A 455 -14.62 -20.51 24.47
N ASP A 456 -14.56 -21.81 24.69
CA ASP A 456 -13.41 -22.65 24.34
C ASP A 456 -13.33 -22.84 22.83
N VAL A 457 -12.18 -22.47 22.25
CA VAL A 457 -11.97 -22.45 20.80
C VAL A 457 -10.63 -23.05 20.38
N LEU A 458 -10.61 -23.60 19.18
CA LEU A 458 -9.43 -24.11 18.47
C LEU A 458 -9.08 -23.18 17.32
N PHE A 459 -7.79 -23.17 16.96
CA PHE A 459 -7.26 -22.30 15.91
C PHE A 459 -6.84 -23.14 14.71
N PRO A 460 -7.55 -23.07 13.57
CA PRO A 460 -7.15 -23.75 12.35
C PRO A 460 -5.73 -23.34 11.96
N ASP A 461 -4.93 -24.30 11.55
CA ASP A 461 -3.64 -24.09 10.90
C ASP A 461 -3.89 -23.88 9.41
N PRO A 462 -3.75 -22.65 8.89
CA PRO A 462 -4.06 -22.36 7.51
C PRO A 462 -3.16 -23.09 6.51
N ILE A 463 -2.00 -23.62 6.92
CA ILE A 463 -1.08 -24.33 6.03
C ILE A 463 -1.09 -25.85 6.23
N ALA A 464 -1.96 -26.36 7.09
CA ALA A 464 -2.09 -27.79 7.31
C ALA A 464 -2.52 -28.52 6.02
N PRO A 465 -1.94 -29.69 5.70
CA PRO A 465 -2.23 -30.40 4.44
C PRO A 465 -3.72 -30.70 4.20
N MET A 466 -4.49 -30.92 5.28
CA MET A 466 -5.92 -31.26 5.22
C MET A 466 -6.86 -30.08 5.44
N VAL A 467 -6.35 -28.86 5.66
CA VAL A 467 -7.20 -27.72 6.05
C VAL A 467 -8.19 -27.33 4.97
N ASN A 468 -7.79 -27.40 3.68
CA ASN A 468 -8.68 -27.01 2.59
C ASN A 468 -9.85 -27.99 2.45
N SER A 469 -9.60 -29.30 2.52
CA SER A 469 -10.67 -30.31 2.43
C SER A 469 -11.57 -30.30 3.66
N TRP A 470 -10.99 -30.12 4.85
CA TRP A 470 -11.76 -29.90 6.07
C TRP A 470 -12.65 -28.66 5.95
N ALA A 471 -12.11 -27.50 5.54
CA ALA A 471 -12.91 -26.29 5.37
C ALA A 471 -14.04 -26.52 4.34
N GLN A 472 -13.77 -27.14 3.19
CA GLN A 472 -14.79 -27.47 2.19
C GLN A 472 -15.93 -28.33 2.76
N GLU A 473 -15.61 -29.35 3.57
CA GLU A 473 -16.59 -30.18 4.25
C GLU A 473 -17.44 -29.36 5.23
N GLU A 474 -16.82 -28.48 6.01
CA GLU A 474 -17.54 -27.64 6.98
C GLU A 474 -18.48 -26.64 6.31
N PHE A 475 -18.04 -25.97 5.24
CA PHE A 475 -18.92 -25.12 4.43
C PHE A 475 -20.11 -25.90 3.85
N LEU A 476 -19.90 -27.17 3.48
CA LEU A 476 -20.95 -27.99 2.86
C LEU A 476 -22.03 -28.30 3.89
N LYS A 477 -21.63 -28.61 5.13
CA LYS A 477 -22.57 -28.81 6.24
C LYS A 477 -23.42 -27.58 6.47
N LEU A 478 -22.85 -26.37 6.42
CA LEU A 478 -23.61 -25.13 6.50
C LEU A 478 -24.61 -24.99 5.36
N THR A 479 -24.18 -25.16 4.12
CA THR A 479 -25.06 -25.06 2.94
C THR A 479 -26.22 -26.04 3.04
N VAL A 480 -25.97 -27.27 3.51
CA VAL A 480 -27.01 -28.29 3.75
C VAL A 480 -27.94 -27.90 4.89
N LYS A 481 -27.42 -27.44 6.03
CA LYS A 481 -28.22 -27.04 7.21
C LYS A 481 -29.11 -25.84 6.90
N LEU A 482 -28.53 -24.82 6.27
CA LEU A 482 -29.24 -23.63 5.81
C LEU A 482 -30.25 -23.97 4.72
N GLY A 483 -29.96 -24.95 3.85
CA GLY A 483 -30.79 -25.29 2.69
C GLY A 483 -30.78 -24.20 1.61
N ALA A 484 -29.78 -23.33 1.62
CA ALA A 484 -29.55 -22.26 0.65
C ALA A 484 -28.05 -21.98 0.55
N GLN A 485 -27.62 -21.39 -0.57
CA GLN A 485 -26.22 -21.12 -0.86
C GLN A 485 -25.71 -19.86 -0.13
N VAL A 486 -24.48 -19.90 0.35
CA VAL A 486 -23.73 -18.71 0.77
C VAL A 486 -22.87 -18.23 -0.41
N ASP A 487 -23.02 -16.97 -0.80
CA ASP A 487 -22.37 -16.40 -1.99
C ASP A 487 -21.03 -15.70 -1.65
N GLY A 488 -20.82 -15.33 -0.39
CA GLY A 488 -19.60 -14.64 0.03
C GLY A 488 -19.39 -14.61 1.53
N ILE A 489 -18.18 -14.22 1.95
CA ILE A 489 -17.75 -14.19 3.35
C ILE A 489 -16.95 -12.92 3.65
N ILE A 490 -17.22 -12.33 4.80
CA ILE A 490 -16.45 -11.23 5.37
C ILE A 490 -15.68 -11.75 6.58
N LEU A 491 -14.37 -11.93 6.44
CA LEU A 491 -13.53 -12.35 7.56
C LEU A 491 -13.21 -11.16 8.45
N THR A 492 -13.61 -11.25 9.71
CA THR A 492 -13.34 -10.26 10.75
C THR A 492 -12.45 -10.82 11.84
N SER A 493 -11.64 -9.95 12.43
CA SER A 493 -10.75 -10.29 13.55
C SER A 493 -9.98 -11.58 13.31
N ASN A 494 -9.33 -11.70 12.14
CA ASN A 494 -8.58 -12.89 11.71
C ASN A 494 -7.07 -12.79 11.95
N SER A 495 -6.68 -11.97 12.92
CA SER A 495 -5.35 -11.88 13.56
C SER A 495 -5.17 -12.89 14.71
N PRO A 496 -5.75 -14.08 14.56
CA PRO A 496 -6.35 -14.97 15.58
C PRO A 496 -6.39 -14.43 17.02
N PRO A 497 -7.49 -13.76 17.39
CA PRO A 497 -7.73 -13.36 18.78
C PRO A 497 -7.84 -14.54 19.75
N ASP A 498 -7.27 -14.36 20.94
CA ASP A 498 -7.39 -15.28 22.08
C ASP A 498 -7.54 -14.46 23.38
N ASP A 499 -8.68 -14.57 24.03
CA ASP A 499 -9.03 -13.92 25.30
C ASP A 499 -8.47 -14.67 26.53
N SER A 500 -7.70 -15.75 26.33
CA SER A 500 -7.03 -16.46 27.41
C SER A 500 -6.01 -15.58 28.14
N PRO A 501 -5.70 -15.85 29.43
CA PRO A 501 -4.70 -15.08 30.17
C PRO A 501 -3.34 -15.05 29.46
N TYR A 502 -2.85 -13.86 29.17
CA TYR A 502 -1.56 -13.65 28.51
C TYR A 502 -0.39 -14.17 29.36
N GLN A 503 0.56 -14.83 28.71
CA GLN A 503 1.82 -15.26 29.31
C GLN A 503 2.97 -14.50 28.65
N ASP A 504 3.79 -13.83 29.48
CA ASP A 504 4.97 -13.12 29.00
C ASP A 504 5.94 -14.10 28.30
N PRO A 505 6.49 -13.76 27.11
CA PRO A 505 7.52 -14.55 26.48
C PRO A 505 8.80 -14.55 27.33
N ASP A 506 9.61 -15.62 27.23
CA ASP A 506 10.97 -15.57 27.74
C ASP A 506 11.73 -14.45 26.97
N PRO A 507 12.34 -13.47 27.67
CA PRO A 507 13.15 -12.43 27.02
C PRO A 507 14.29 -12.98 26.13
N LYS A 508 14.70 -14.24 26.29
CA LYS A 508 15.64 -14.91 25.38
C LYS A 508 15.02 -15.29 24.05
N GLU A 509 13.72 -15.59 24.02
CA GLU A 509 12.98 -15.96 22.82
C GLU A 509 12.46 -14.72 22.10
N VAL A 510 12.06 -13.69 22.83
CA VAL A 510 11.62 -12.40 22.28
C VAL A 510 12.42 -11.27 22.96
N PRO A 511 13.65 -10.98 22.51
CA PRO A 511 14.53 -9.98 23.13
C PRO A 511 14.08 -8.53 22.85
N TYR A 512 13.14 -8.35 21.93
CA TYR A 512 12.53 -7.07 21.60
C TYR A 512 11.04 -7.26 21.33
N SER A 513 10.20 -6.51 22.04
CA SER A 513 8.80 -6.32 21.70
C SER A 513 8.62 -4.85 21.30
N PRO A 514 8.09 -4.55 20.10
CA PRO A 514 7.68 -3.19 19.78
C PRO A 514 6.68 -2.69 20.83
N ALA A 515 6.89 -1.53 21.43
CA ALA A 515 5.93 -0.96 22.37
C ALA A 515 4.84 -0.19 21.63
N LEU A 516 3.58 -0.36 22.04
CA LEU A 516 2.50 0.58 21.70
C LEU A 516 2.48 1.68 22.74
N SER A 517 2.03 2.87 22.33
CA SER A 517 1.81 4.04 23.19
C SER A 517 0.94 3.78 24.44
N ASN A 518 0.31 2.60 24.56
CA ASN A 518 -0.64 2.24 25.61
C ASN A 518 -0.21 1.07 26.54
N ALA A 519 1.10 0.79 26.67
CA ALA A 519 1.68 -0.12 27.67
C ALA A 519 1.19 -1.59 27.71
N GLN A 520 0.33 -2.02 26.79
CA GLN A 520 -0.06 -3.43 26.63
C GLN A 520 0.93 -4.14 25.71
N PRO A 521 1.41 -5.35 26.05
CA PRO A 521 2.23 -6.16 25.16
C PRO A 521 1.50 -6.38 23.83
N MET A 522 2.22 -6.25 22.70
CA MET A 522 1.69 -6.46 21.34
C MET A 522 0.92 -7.78 21.16
N MET A 523 1.30 -8.79 21.93
CA MET A 523 0.77 -10.15 21.87
C MET A 523 -0.45 -10.38 22.78
N TYR A 524 -0.93 -9.33 23.47
CA TYR A 524 -2.11 -9.44 24.32
C TYR A 524 -3.38 -9.61 23.45
N TYR A 525 -4.33 -10.41 23.93
CA TYR A 525 -5.54 -10.82 23.20
C TYR A 525 -5.32 -11.57 21.87
N GLN A 526 -4.16 -12.22 21.69
CA GLN A 526 -3.77 -12.91 20.46
C GLN A 526 -3.34 -14.34 20.76
N ALA A 527 -3.49 -15.22 19.76
CA ALA A 527 -3.01 -16.60 19.85
C ALA A 527 -1.53 -16.64 20.27
N PRO A 528 -1.13 -17.53 21.20
CA PRO A 528 0.22 -17.53 21.75
C PRO A 528 1.32 -17.60 20.68
N TRP A 529 2.38 -16.81 20.87
CA TRP A 529 3.50 -16.71 19.95
C TRP A 529 4.27 -18.04 19.76
N ASN A 530 4.20 -18.93 20.75
CA ASN A 530 4.89 -20.22 20.77
C ASN A 530 4.06 -21.39 20.22
N LEU A 531 2.83 -21.16 19.75
CA LEU A 531 2.07 -22.19 19.05
C LEU A 531 2.83 -22.69 17.83
N ILE A 532 2.63 -23.94 17.45
CA ILE A 532 3.37 -24.62 16.39
C ILE A 532 2.36 -25.08 15.34
N ASN A 533 2.64 -24.81 14.07
CA ASN A 533 1.82 -25.31 12.97
C ASN A 533 2.20 -26.75 12.57
N SER A 534 1.49 -27.32 11.60
CA SER A 534 1.70 -28.70 11.12
C SER A 534 3.09 -28.95 10.52
N GLN A 535 3.86 -27.90 10.23
CA GLN A 535 5.22 -27.97 9.69
C GLN A 535 6.30 -27.75 10.76
N GLY A 536 5.93 -27.56 12.03
CA GLY A 536 6.89 -27.29 13.11
C GLY A 536 7.32 -25.82 13.22
N ILE A 537 6.67 -24.90 12.49
CA ILE A 537 7.00 -23.47 12.50
C ILE A 537 6.24 -22.80 13.65
N LYS A 538 6.95 -22.04 14.48
CA LYS A 538 6.37 -21.24 15.56
C LYS A 538 5.50 -20.11 15.00
N HIS A 539 4.34 -19.88 15.60
CA HIS A 539 3.35 -18.89 15.20
C HIS A 539 3.94 -17.48 15.16
N TRP A 540 4.86 -17.14 16.07
CA TRP A 540 5.65 -15.92 16.05
C TRP A 540 6.18 -15.51 14.66
N GLY A 541 6.77 -16.46 13.92
CA GLY A 541 7.37 -16.19 12.61
C GLY A 541 6.36 -16.03 11.47
N ILE A 542 5.09 -16.35 11.71
CA ILE A 542 4.03 -16.39 10.67
C ILE A 542 2.76 -15.65 11.08
N HIS A 543 2.71 -15.04 12.26
CA HIS A 543 1.51 -14.42 12.84
C HIS A 543 0.85 -13.43 11.87
N ASN A 544 1.64 -12.50 11.34
CA ASN A 544 1.15 -11.50 10.37
C ASN A 544 0.59 -12.13 9.09
N LYS A 545 1.05 -13.33 8.71
CA LYS A 545 0.56 -14.05 7.52
C LYS A 545 -0.71 -14.86 7.79
N TYR A 546 -1.05 -15.12 9.05
CA TYR A 546 -2.20 -15.96 9.41
C TYR A 546 -3.50 -15.47 8.76
N GLY A 547 -3.80 -14.17 8.84
CA GLY A 547 -5.02 -13.61 8.26
C GLY A 547 -5.12 -13.82 6.75
N SER A 548 -4.02 -13.59 6.03
CA SER A 548 -3.92 -13.85 4.58
C SER A 548 -4.02 -15.32 4.23
N ASP A 549 -3.40 -16.20 5.01
CA ASP A 549 -3.48 -17.64 4.76
C ASP A 549 -4.89 -18.17 5.06
N HIS A 550 -5.54 -17.66 6.10
CA HIS A 550 -6.93 -17.98 6.40
C HIS A 550 -7.87 -17.52 5.28
N LEU A 551 -7.68 -16.30 4.74
CA LEU A 551 -8.39 -15.82 3.57
C LEU A 551 -8.26 -16.78 2.39
N ARG A 552 -7.06 -17.31 2.12
CA ARG A 552 -6.85 -18.32 1.07
C ARG A 552 -7.63 -19.61 1.32
N VAL A 553 -7.62 -20.13 2.54
CA VAL A 553 -8.35 -21.36 2.91
C VAL A 553 -9.85 -21.19 2.68
N VAL A 554 -10.43 -20.11 3.22
CA VAL A 554 -11.87 -19.80 3.10
C VAL A 554 -12.28 -19.61 1.65
N LYS A 555 -11.47 -18.88 0.87
CA LYS A 555 -11.70 -18.71 -0.56
C LYS A 555 -11.69 -20.05 -1.30
N THR A 556 -10.68 -20.89 -1.05
CA THR A 556 -10.58 -22.22 -1.68
C THR A 556 -11.78 -23.10 -1.33
N ALA A 557 -12.31 -22.95 -0.11
CA ALA A 557 -13.46 -23.70 0.35
C ALA A 557 -14.76 -23.27 -0.34
N LEU A 558 -15.01 -21.95 -0.43
CA LEU A 558 -16.16 -21.42 -1.16
C LEU A 558 -16.12 -21.73 -2.67
N GLN A 559 -14.93 -21.66 -3.29
CA GLN A 559 -14.75 -22.01 -4.70
C GLN A 559 -15.14 -23.46 -5.02
N GLY A 560 -14.97 -24.38 -4.05
CA GLY A 560 -15.40 -25.77 -4.21
C GLY A 560 -16.93 -25.95 -4.27
N GLN A 561 -17.71 -24.93 -3.91
CA GLN A 561 -19.17 -24.97 -3.83
C GLN A 561 -19.87 -23.99 -4.78
N ALA A 562 -19.21 -22.89 -5.12
CA ALA A 562 -19.78 -21.82 -5.93
C ALA A 562 -19.55 -22.05 -7.42
N GLN A 563 -20.55 -21.71 -8.23
CA GLN A 563 -20.43 -21.63 -9.70
C GLN A 563 -19.80 -20.30 -10.15
N GLU A 564 -19.60 -19.34 -9.24
CA GLU A 564 -19.08 -18.00 -9.49
C GLU A 564 -17.83 -17.74 -8.64
N ARG A 565 -16.99 -16.77 -9.04
CA ARG A 565 -15.89 -16.24 -8.23
C ARG A 565 -16.44 -15.77 -6.88
N PRO A 566 -15.98 -16.30 -5.74
CA PRO A 566 -16.54 -15.91 -4.45
C PRO A 566 -16.10 -14.51 -4.04
N PHE A 567 -17.02 -13.79 -3.41
CA PHE A 567 -16.74 -12.54 -2.73
C PHE A 567 -16.21 -12.85 -1.32
N VAL A 568 -14.90 -12.65 -1.09
CA VAL A 568 -14.29 -12.87 0.24
C VAL A 568 -13.44 -11.69 0.63
N THR A 569 -13.69 -11.10 1.80
CA THR A 569 -12.90 -9.99 2.36
C THR A 569 -12.23 -10.40 3.67
N SER A 570 -11.22 -9.64 4.10
CA SER A 570 -10.40 -9.91 5.27
C SER A 570 -10.02 -8.64 6.01
N ALA A 571 -10.30 -8.61 7.31
CA ALA A 571 -9.89 -7.52 8.20
C ALA A 571 -8.37 -7.49 8.41
N ASN A 572 -7.72 -8.64 8.57
CA ASN A 572 -6.26 -8.71 8.74
C ASN A 572 -5.59 -9.24 7.49
N THR A 573 -4.56 -8.54 7.03
CA THR A 573 -3.86 -8.88 5.79
C THR A 573 -2.36 -8.70 5.90
N PHE A 574 -1.64 -9.34 4.97
CA PHE A 574 -0.21 -9.25 4.76
C PHE A 574 0.06 -8.93 3.28
N ALA A 575 1.31 -8.61 2.95
CA ALA A 575 1.76 -8.47 1.56
C ALA A 575 1.35 -9.69 0.72
N GLY A 576 0.81 -9.46 -0.48
CA GLY A 576 0.33 -10.52 -1.38
C GLY A 576 -1.11 -11.01 -1.14
N SER A 577 -1.83 -10.47 -0.16
CA SER A 577 -3.24 -10.83 0.10
C SER A 577 -4.23 -10.40 -1.01
N GLY A 578 -3.79 -9.57 -1.95
CA GLY A 578 -4.64 -8.99 -3.00
C GLY A 578 -5.56 -7.86 -2.52
N GLY A 579 -5.46 -7.42 -1.25
CA GLY A 579 -6.16 -6.27 -0.70
C GLY A 579 -7.68 -6.38 -0.76
N LYS A 580 -8.31 -7.02 0.22
CA LYS A 580 -9.77 -7.14 0.29
C LYS A 580 -10.29 -6.64 1.62
N GLY A 581 -10.28 -5.32 1.81
CA GLY A 581 -10.85 -4.63 2.96
C GLY A 581 -11.58 -3.37 2.50
N GLY A 582 -12.65 -3.00 3.21
CA GLY A 582 -13.39 -1.75 3.00
C GLY A 582 -13.62 -1.05 4.34
N ILE A 583 -13.91 0.25 4.31
CA ILE A 583 -14.31 0.98 5.51
C ILE A 583 -15.83 0.80 5.65
N PRO A 584 -16.34 0.32 6.80
CA PRO A 584 -17.77 0.22 7.01
C PRO A 584 -18.39 1.62 6.92
N ILE A 585 -19.31 1.77 6.00
CA ILE A 585 -20.06 3.01 5.79
C ILE A 585 -20.94 3.24 7.01
N CYS A 586 -20.79 4.41 7.64
CA CYS A 586 -21.50 4.76 8.86
C CYS A 586 -21.35 3.69 9.96
N GLY A 587 -20.14 3.17 10.19
CA GLY A 587 -19.88 2.13 11.21
C GLY A 587 -20.02 2.62 12.67
N ASP A 588 -19.86 1.71 13.64
CA ASP A 588 -19.92 2.01 15.09
C ASP A 588 -18.69 2.79 15.62
N ILE A 589 -18.19 3.75 14.85
CA ILE A 589 -17.05 4.57 15.22
C ILE A 589 -17.56 5.73 16.09
N ASP A 590 -17.01 5.88 17.28
CA ASP A 590 -17.19 7.08 18.09
C ASP A 590 -16.50 8.24 17.36
N SER A 591 -17.29 9.13 16.77
CA SER A 591 -16.76 10.29 16.06
C SER A 591 -16.18 11.34 17.02
N GLY A 592 -16.49 11.27 18.33
CA GLY A 592 -16.09 12.24 19.35
C GLY A 592 -16.51 13.69 19.11
N GLN A 593 -17.07 14.00 17.94
CA GLN A 593 -17.35 15.33 17.41
C GLN A 593 -18.81 15.50 16.98
N ILE A 594 -19.57 14.41 16.82
CA ILE A 594 -20.96 14.43 16.37
C ILE A 594 -21.83 13.84 17.47
N ASP A 595 -22.92 14.55 17.79
CA ASP A 595 -23.96 14.03 18.66
C ASP A 595 -24.73 12.92 17.93
N MET A 596 -24.42 11.68 18.29
CA MET A 596 -25.05 10.50 17.69
C MET A 596 -26.52 10.34 18.10
N GLU A 597 -27.01 11.11 19.08
CA GLU A 597 -28.43 11.12 19.48
C GLU A 597 -29.27 12.10 18.65
N ASP A 598 -28.65 13.09 17.99
CA ASP A 598 -29.34 14.01 17.08
C ASP A 598 -29.62 13.32 15.72
N PRO A 599 -30.91 13.09 15.36
CA PRO A 599 -31.26 12.43 14.10
C PRO A 599 -30.77 13.17 12.85
N PHE A 600 -30.62 14.50 12.90
CA PHE A 600 -30.13 15.28 11.76
C PHE A 600 -28.62 15.17 11.61
N ALA A 601 -27.88 15.32 12.71
CA ALA A 601 -26.42 15.18 12.70
C ALA A 601 -26.02 13.75 12.29
N PHE A 602 -26.71 12.74 12.80
CA PHE A 602 -26.52 11.35 12.43
C PHE A 602 -26.89 11.06 10.96
N GLY A 603 -28.03 11.57 10.50
CA GLY A 603 -28.49 11.42 9.12
C GLY A 603 -27.54 12.05 8.10
N ASP A 604 -27.03 13.26 8.39
CA ASP A 604 -26.03 13.94 7.55
C ASP A 604 -24.71 13.17 7.51
N LEU A 605 -24.18 12.76 8.68
CA LEU A 605 -22.99 11.94 8.76
C LEU A 605 -23.11 10.67 7.91
N CYS A 606 -24.19 9.90 8.11
CA CYS A 606 -24.40 8.68 7.34
C CYS A 606 -24.55 8.98 5.85
N LEU A 607 -25.24 10.04 5.44
CA LEU A 607 -25.32 10.41 4.02
C LEU A 607 -23.93 10.71 3.43
N ARG A 608 -23.13 11.56 4.08
CA ARG A 608 -21.78 11.92 3.61
C ARG A 608 -20.86 10.72 3.57
N TRP A 609 -20.97 9.82 4.53
CA TRP A 609 -20.19 8.59 4.54
C TRP A 609 -20.60 7.62 3.44
N HIS A 610 -21.90 7.51 3.13
CA HIS A 610 -22.33 6.72 1.96
C HIS A 610 -21.83 7.35 0.65
N GLN A 611 -21.91 8.66 0.51
CA GLN A 611 -21.37 9.38 -0.65
C GLN A 611 -19.88 9.11 -0.86
N LEU A 612 -19.08 9.12 0.22
CA LEU A 612 -17.68 8.71 0.19
C LEU A 612 -17.51 7.21 -0.12
N GLY A 613 -18.15 6.33 0.65
CA GLY A 613 -17.93 4.89 0.62
C GLY A 613 -18.41 4.23 -0.66
N LEU A 614 -19.41 4.81 -1.33
CA LEU A 614 -19.84 4.35 -2.65
C LEU A 614 -18.78 4.60 -3.72
N ASN A 615 -17.85 5.54 -3.51
CA ASN A 615 -16.72 5.78 -4.42
C ASN A 615 -15.50 4.87 -4.13
N LEU A 616 -15.59 3.98 -3.14
CA LEU A 616 -14.57 2.98 -2.84
C LEU A 616 -14.85 1.65 -3.58
N PRO A 617 -13.82 0.81 -3.81
CA PRO A 617 -13.99 -0.46 -4.53
C PRO A 617 -15.04 -1.37 -3.89
N LEU A 618 -15.10 -1.40 -2.56
CA LEU A 618 -16.10 -2.14 -1.80
C LEU A 618 -17.00 -1.18 -1.00
N ALA A 619 -18.29 -1.15 -1.34
CA ALA A 619 -19.27 -0.31 -0.67
C ALA A 619 -20.12 -1.15 0.29
N TYR A 620 -19.77 -1.11 1.58
CA TYR A 620 -20.35 -1.98 2.58
C TYR A 620 -20.75 -1.21 3.84
N ASN A 621 -21.98 -1.39 4.31
CA ASN A 621 -22.52 -0.82 5.55
C ASN A 621 -22.59 -1.90 6.63
N ASN A 622 -22.19 -1.58 7.87
CA ASN A 622 -22.24 -2.49 9.02
C ASN A 622 -22.64 -1.78 10.31
N TYR A 623 -23.56 -2.37 11.07
CA TYR A 623 -23.91 -1.96 12.42
C TYR A 623 -24.28 -3.17 13.33
N LYS A 624 -23.94 -3.07 14.62
CA LYS A 624 -24.26 -4.09 15.65
C LYS A 624 -25.71 -4.02 16.13
N GLN A 625 -26.16 -5.07 16.81
CA GLN A 625 -27.50 -5.11 17.38
C GLN A 625 -27.65 -4.04 18.48
N GLY A 626 -28.75 -3.29 18.43
CA GLY A 626 -29.01 -2.19 19.38
C GLY A 626 -28.40 -0.85 18.98
N ALA A 627 -27.55 -0.81 17.95
CA ALA A 627 -27.15 0.45 17.32
C ALA A 627 -28.31 1.08 16.54
N GLN A 628 -28.25 2.39 16.31
CA GLN A 628 -29.21 3.09 15.44
C GLN A 628 -29.15 2.50 14.02
N PRO A 629 -30.29 2.13 13.39
CA PRO A 629 -30.31 1.59 12.03
C PRO A 629 -29.79 2.59 10.99
N ARG A 630 -29.04 2.09 10.01
CA ARG A 630 -28.25 2.92 9.07
C ARG A 630 -28.49 2.60 7.60
N ASN A 631 -29.48 1.76 7.28
CA ASN A 631 -29.77 1.44 5.89
C ASN A 631 -30.42 2.63 5.19
N PRO A 632 -30.39 2.71 3.85
CA PRO A 632 -31.01 3.80 3.11
C PRO A 632 -32.44 4.16 3.54
N PRO A 633 -33.35 3.20 3.82
CA PRO A 633 -34.71 3.53 4.25
C PRO A 633 -34.81 4.06 5.69
N ASP A 634 -33.75 3.92 6.50
CA ASP A 634 -33.74 4.23 7.93
C ASP A 634 -33.23 5.64 8.25
N LEU A 635 -32.45 6.27 7.36
CA LEU A 635 -31.74 7.55 7.60
C LEU A 635 -32.64 8.80 7.71
N GLY A 636 -33.96 8.65 7.81
CA GLY A 636 -34.91 9.75 7.89
C GLY A 636 -35.31 10.36 6.53
N THR A 637 -36.50 10.95 6.48
CA THR A 637 -37.15 11.38 5.21
C THR A 637 -36.33 12.42 4.43
N ALA A 638 -35.57 13.28 5.10
CA ALA A 638 -34.75 14.31 4.46
C ALA A 638 -33.59 13.73 3.61
N TYR A 639 -33.14 12.52 3.90
CA TYR A 639 -31.94 11.93 3.29
C TYR A 639 -32.25 10.82 2.27
N LYS A 640 -33.48 10.28 2.30
CA LYS A 640 -33.91 9.15 1.44
C LYS A 640 -33.66 9.37 -0.05
N LEU A 641 -34.05 10.53 -0.59
CA LEU A 641 -33.86 10.82 -2.02
C LEU A 641 -32.36 10.93 -2.36
N HIS A 642 -31.58 11.57 -1.51
CA HIS A 642 -30.14 11.75 -1.71
C HIS A 642 -29.37 10.44 -1.68
N MET A 643 -29.77 9.53 -0.78
CA MET A 643 -29.22 8.18 -0.75
C MET A 643 -29.53 7.41 -2.02
N LYS A 644 -30.74 7.58 -2.57
CA LYS A 644 -31.16 6.92 -3.81
C LYS A 644 -30.29 7.37 -4.97
N VAL A 645 -30.07 8.68 -5.07
CA VAL A 645 -29.17 9.27 -6.07
C VAL A 645 -27.78 8.67 -5.94
N ALA A 646 -27.17 8.71 -4.75
CA ALA A 646 -25.81 8.19 -4.55
C ALA A 646 -25.67 6.69 -4.91
N LEU A 647 -26.63 5.85 -4.51
CA LEU A 647 -26.63 4.42 -4.86
C LEU A 647 -26.76 4.21 -6.37
N ARG A 648 -27.69 4.92 -7.02
CA ARG A 648 -27.86 4.83 -8.49
C ARG A 648 -26.60 5.30 -9.22
N GLN A 649 -25.91 6.32 -8.73
CA GLN A 649 -24.63 6.78 -9.27
C GLN A 649 -23.56 5.68 -9.21
N ARG A 650 -23.44 4.99 -8.06
CA ARG A 650 -22.54 3.83 -7.95
C ARG A 650 -22.87 2.75 -8.97
N TYR A 651 -24.16 2.45 -9.14
CA TYR A 651 -24.59 1.40 -10.06
C TYR A 651 -24.37 1.76 -11.53
N ARG A 652 -24.35 3.06 -11.89
CA ARG A 652 -23.95 3.53 -13.22
C ARG A 652 -22.49 3.22 -13.53
N LEU A 653 -21.61 3.39 -12.54
CA LEU A 653 -20.17 3.25 -12.67
C LEU A 653 -19.64 1.82 -12.45
N LEU A 654 -20.51 0.82 -12.22
CA LEU A 654 -20.05 -0.58 -12.06
C LEU A 654 -19.18 -1.08 -13.23
N PRO A 655 -19.47 -0.78 -14.52
CA PRO A 655 -18.59 -1.18 -15.62
C PRO A 655 -17.16 -0.64 -15.46
N TYR A 656 -17.02 0.61 -15.00
CA TYR A 656 -15.72 1.24 -14.81
C TYR A 656 -14.95 0.60 -13.65
N PHE A 657 -15.57 0.46 -12.46
CA PHE A 657 -14.93 -0.21 -11.33
C PHE A 657 -14.53 -1.66 -11.64
N TYR A 658 -15.38 -2.37 -12.37
CA TYR A 658 -15.09 -3.73 -12.79
C TYR A 658 -13.92 -3.80 -13.78
N SER A 659 -13.88 -2.89 -14.75
CA SER A 659 -12.74 -2.78 -15.69
C SER A 659 -11.43 -2.56 -14.95
N LEU A 660 -11.38 -1.60 -14.02
CA LEU A 660 -10.18 -1.32 -13.23
C LEU A 660 -9.72 -2.54 -12.43
N SER A 661 -10.65 -3.37 -11.95
CA SER A 661 -10.32 -4.65 -11.30
C SER A 661 -9.68 -5.64 -12.26
N LEU A 662 -10.22 -5.78 -13.47
CA LEU A 662 -9.65 -6.67 -14.48
C LEU A 662 -8.27 -6.18 -14.94
N GLU A 663 -8.11 -4.88 -15.18
CA GLU A 663 -6.83 -4.28 -15.54
C GLU A 663 -5.75 -4.51 -14.48
N SER A 664 -6.11 -4.34 -13.20
CA SER A 664 -5.22 -4.63 -12.06
C SER A 664 -4.72 -6.07 -12.07
N VAL A 665 -5.61 -7.02 -12.36
CA VAL A 665 -5.31 -8.46 -12.39
C VAL A 665 -4.48 -8.84 -13.61
N LEU A 666 -4.80 -8.28 -14.78
CA LEU A 666 -4.23 -8.71 -16.06
C LEU A 666 -2.88 -8.07 -16.35
N ASP A 667 -2.74 -6.75 -16.20
CA ASP A 667 -1.55 -6.03 -16.67
C ASP A 667 -0.59 -5.69 -15.51
N HIS A 668 -0.98 -4.76 -14.64
CA HIS A 668 0.00 -3.97 -13.89
C HIS A 668 -0.24 -3.85 -12.37
N GLY A 669 -1.24 -4.54 -11.80
CA GLY A 669 -1.46 -4.53 -10.34
C GLY A 669 -1.79 -3.15 -9.78
N ALA A 670 -2.36 -2.26 -10.62
CA ALA A 670 -2.68 -0.90 -10.20
C ALA A 670 -3.79 -0.91 -9.14
N PRO A 671 -3.69 -0.06 -8.11
CA PRO A 671 -4.83 0.19 -7.24
C PRO A 671 -6.00 0.80 -8.03
N LEU A 672 -7.22 0.39 -7.68
CA LEU A 672 -8.46 0.93 -8.27
C LEU A 672 -8.69 2.37 -7.80
N VAL A 673 -8.41 2.64 -6.53
CA VAL A 673 -8.40 3.99 -5.96
C VAL A 673 -6.97 4.40 -5.68
N ARG A 674 -6.61 5.62 -6.07
CA ARG A 674 -5.24 6.12 -6.07
C ARG A 674 -5.19 7.52 -5.46
N PRO A 675 -4.19 7.85 -4.63
CA PRO A 675 -3.96 9.24 -4.23
C PRO A 675 -3.57 10.07 -5.47
N LEU A 676 -3.78 11.39 -5.43
CA LEU A 676 -3.57 12.26 -6.61
C LEU A 676 -2.14 12.16 -7.15
N PHE A 677 -1.11 12.15 -6.29
CA PHE A 677 0.29 12.02 -6.73
C PHE A 677 0.57 10.75 -7.54
N PHE A 678 -0.23 9.70 -7.38
CA PHE A 678 -0.01 8.47 -8.15
C PHE A 678 -0.23 8.73 -9.65
N THR A 679 -1.19 9.58 -9.98
CA THR A 679 -1.54 10.00 -11.33
C THR A 679 -0.75 11.25 -11.76
N PHE A 680 -0.37 12.10 -10.80
CA PHE A 680 0.34 13.36 -11.00
C PHE A 680 1.63 13.43 -10.15
N PRO A 681 2.63 12.56 -10.38
CA PRO A 681 3.79 12.43 -9.49
C PRO A 681 4.74 13.63 -9.50
N GLU A 682 4.69 14.44 -10.56
CA GLU A 682 5.46 15.68 -10.71
C GLU A 682 4.79 16.88 -10.02
N ASP A 683 3.53 16.76 -9.62
CA ASP A 683 2.77 17.82 -8.96
C ASP A 683 3.00 17.77 -7.43
N GLU A 684 3.75 18.74 -6.92
CA GLU A 684 4.07 18.90 -5.50
C GLU A 684 2.82 19.05 -4.61
N GLU A 685 1.77 19.68 -5.12
CA GLU A 685 0.55 19.91 -4.35
C GLU A 685 -0.28 18.63 -4.30
N ALA A 686 -0.37 17.90 -5.42
CA ALA A 686 -1.04 16.59 -5.48
C ALA A 686 -0.51 15.57 -4.46
N PHE A 687 0.75 15.70 -4.02
CA PHE A 687 1.36 14.85 -2.99
C PHE A 687 0.85 15.13 -1.57
N LYS A 688 0.30 16.31 -1.32
CA LYS A 688 -0.20 16.73 -0.01
C LYS A 688 -1.70 16.48 0.16
N ILE A 689 -2.38 16.03 -0.90
CA ILE A 689 -3.83 15.86 -0.90
C ILE A 689 -4.20 14.46 -0.38
N ASP A 690 -4.89 14.42 0.76
CA ASP A 690 -5.47 13.23 1.38
C ASP A 690 -7.02 13.28 1.46
N GLU A 691 -7.64 14.43 1.21
CA GLU A 691 -9.10 14.60 1.18
C GLU A 691 -9.74 14.34 -0.19
N GLN A 692 -8.95 14.07 -1.23
CA GLN A 692 -9.40 13.71 -2.58
C GLN A 692 -8.66 12.47 -3.07
N PHE A 693 -9.29 11.70 -3.95
CA PHE A 693 -8.64 10.55 -4.57
C PHE A 693 -9.11 10.31 -5.99
N MET A 694 -8.26 9.67 -6.79
CA MET A 694 -8.59 9.19 -8.12
C MET A 694 -9.22 7.80 -8.04
N ILE A 695 -10.22 7.55 -8.88
CA ILE A 695 -10.72 6.21 -9.23
C ILE A 695 -10.16 5.94 -10.64
N GLY A 696 -9.24 4.99 -10.74
CA GLY A 696 -8.41 4.82 -11.93
C GLY A 696 -7.52 6.05 -12.18
N ASP A 697 -7.36 6.43 -13.44
CA ASP A 697 -6.67 7.64 -13.89
C ASP A 697 -7.62 8.74 -14.40
N SER A 698 -8.92 8.42 -14.50
CA SER A 698 -9.89 9.21 -15.26
C SER A 698 -10.91 9.93 -14.39
N LEU A 699 -11.23 9.42 -13.18
CA LEU A 699 -12.22 10.00 -12.28
C LEU A 699 -11.57 10.47 -10.98
N MET A 700 -12.01 11.62 -10.46
CA MET A 700 -11.61 12.14 -9.16
C MET A 700 -12.81 12.30 -8.24
N ALA A 701 -12.76 11.71 -7.06
CA ALA A 701 -13.75 11.87 -6.01
C ALA A 701 -13.39 13.01 -5.06
N ILE A 702 -14.38 13.85 -4.74
CA ILE A 702 -14.24 15.06 -3.92
C ILE A 702 -15.27 15.01 -2.77
N PRO A 703 -15.03 14.17 -1.74
CA PRO A 703 -15.98 13.98 -0.65
C PRO A 703 -16.09 15.21 0.28
N ALA A 704 -17.25 15.37 0.90
CA ALA A 704 -17.44 16.29 2.02
C ALA A 704 -17.15 15.56 3.33
N LEU A 705 -16.04 15.90 4.00
CA LEU A 705 -15.52 15.15 5.15
C LEU A 705 -15.81 15.81 6.51
N TRP A 706 -16.27 17.06 6.50
CA TRP A 706 -16.42 17.86 7.72
C TRP A 706 -17.91 18.08 8.06
N PRO A 707 -18.31 18.01 9.35
CA PRO A 707 -19.72 18.15 9.75
C PRO A 707 -20.32 19.49 9.32
N GLY A 708 -21.52 19.45 8.72
CA GLY A 708 -22.33 20.63 8.44
C GLY A 708 -21.81 21.55 7.32
N VAL A 709 -20.83 21.11 6.51
CA VAL A 709 -20.32 21.91 5.40
C VAL A 709 -21.24 21.87 4.18
N ASP A 710 -21.41 23.03 3.54
CA ASP A 710 -22.16 23.22 2.29
C ASP A 710 -21.25 23.39 1.06
N SER A 711 -19.95 23.44 1.30
CA SER A 711 -18.91 23.63 0.30
C SER A 711 -17.60 22.97 0.71
N VAL A 712 -16.85 22.51 -0.30
CA VAL A 712 -15.51 21.94 -0.14
C VAL A 712 -14.51 22.75 -0.97
N SER A 713 -13.27 22.82 -0.50
CA SER A 713 -12.16 23.36 -1.29
C SER A 713 -11.43 22.18 -1.92
N ALA A 714 -11.45 22.09 -3.25
CA ALA A 714 -10.87 20.98 -3.98
C ALA A 714 -9.71 21.46 -4.87
N TYR A 715 -8.60 20.74 -4.84
CA TYR A 715 -7.48 20.94 -5.74
C TYR A 715 -7.72 20.16 -7.04
N PHE A 716 -7.63 20.85 -8.17
CA PHE A 716 -7.65 20.27 -9.50
C PHE A 716 -6.23 20.31 -10.07
N PRO A 717 -5.62 19.15 -10.37
CA PRO A 717 -4.35 19.11 -11.09
C PRO A 717 -4.47 19.69 -12.52
N PRO A 718 -3.35 20.03 -13.17
CA PRO A 718 -3.35 20.59 -14.54
C PRO A 718 -4.19 19.79 -15.54
N GLY A 719 -5.04 20.51 -16.29
CA GLY A 719 -5.92 19.92 -17.30
C GLY A 719 -7.36 20.41 -17.23
N THR A 720 -8.19 19.83 -18.08
CA THR A 720 -9.64 20.07 -18.08
C THR A 720 -10.30 19.06 -17.15
N TRP A 721 -11.25 19.50 -16.34
CA TRP A 721 -12.07 18.61 -15.51
C TRP A 721 -13.55 18.93 -15.69
N VAL A 722 -14.38 17.90 -15.68
CA VAL A 722 -15.84 18.04 -15.85
C VAL A 722 -16.56 17.22 -14.79
N ASP A 723 -17.52 17.80 -14.06
CA ASP A 723 -18.37 17.07 -13.14
C ASP A 723 -19.19 16.02 -13.92
N PHE A 724 -19.06 14.76 -13.52
CA PHE A 724 -19.67 13.60 -14.18
C PHE A 724 -21.21 13.65 -14.19
N PHE A 725 -21.85 14.43 -13.30
CA PHE A 725 -23.31 14.41 -13.15
C PHE A 725 -24.01 15.63 -13.72
N ASN A 726 -23.43 16.82 -13.59
CA ASN A 726 -24.08 18.05 -14.07
C ASN A 726 -23.32 18.74 -15.21
N GLY A 727 -22.14 18.23 -15.58
CA GLY A 727 -21.35 18.76 -16.67
C GLY A 727 -20.63 20.07 -16.36
N ASP A 728 -20.58 20.51 -15.09
CA ASP A 728 -19.83 21.71 -14.69
C ASP A 728 -18.35 21.55 -15.08
N VAL A 729 -17.80 22.54 -15.78
CA VAL A 729 -16.39 22.52 -16.20
C VAL A 729 -15.53 23.21 -15.14
N PHE A 730 -14.51 22.50 -14.65
CA PHE A 730 -13.48 23.03 -13.76
C PHE A 730 -12.17 23.17 -14.55
N ALA A 731 -11.92 24.38 -15.05
CA ALA A 731 -10.66 24.68 -15.73
C ALA A 731 -9.53 24.81 -14.71
N SER A 732 -8.45 24.06 -14.89
CA SER A 732 -7.25 24.17 -14.07
C SER A 732 -6.10 24.79 -14.86
N SER A 733 -5.31 25.62 -14.17
CA SER A 733 -4.06 26.17 -14.72
C SER A 733 -2.97 25.10 -14.89
N ASP A 734 -1.88 25.44 -15.58
CA ASP A 734 -0.71 24.57 -15.77
C ASP A 734 -0.01 24.18 -14.45
N ASN A 735 -0.27 24.91 -13.36
CA ASN A 735 0.25 24.64 -12.01
C ASN A 735 -0.83 24.11 -11.06
N GLY A 736 -1.97 23.65 -11.59
CA GLY A 736 -3.12 23.24 -10.79
C GLY A 736 -3.96 24.43 -10.30
N THR A 737 -5.12 24.16 -9.70
CA THR A 737 -6.02 25.21 -9.19
C THR A 737 -6.87 24.71 -8.03
N TRP A 738 -6.88 25.45 -6.93
CA TRP A 738 -7.85 25.28 -5.84
C TRP A 738 -9.17 25.94 -6.19
N THR A 739 -10.27 25.19 -6.11
CA THR A 739 -11.62 25.65 -6.44
C THR A 739 -12.58 25.33 -5.31
N ARG A 740 -13.45 26.29 -4.95
CA ARG A 740 -14.52 26.07 -3.98
C ARG A 740 -15.76 25.53 -4.68
N LEU A 741 -16.19 24.33 -4.30
CA LEU A 741 -17.35 23.66 -4.86
C LEU A 741 -18.48 23.62 -3.83
N SER A 742 -19.71 23.91 -4.24
CA SER A 742 -20.88 23.68 -3.39
C SER A 742 -21.21 22.19 -3.34
N VAL A 743 -21.44 21.66 -2.13
CA VAL A 743 -21.80 20.26 -1.85
C VAL A 743 -23.14 20.18 -1.11
N ALA A 744 -24.24 20.46 -1.81
CA ALA A 744 -25.58 20.17 -1.26
C ALA A 744 -25.73 18.67 -0.89
N ASN A 745 -26.74 18.31 -0.10
CA ASN A 745 -27.00 16.91 0.29
C ASN A 745 -27.19 15.98 -0.93
N SER A 746 -27.65 16.50 -2.07
CA SER A 746 -27.75 15.74 -3.32
C SER A 746 -26.44 15.52 -4.07
N ARG A 747 -25.32 16.10 -3.60
CA ARG A 747 -24.07 16.15 -4.38
C ARG A 747 -22.92 15.47 -3.64
N SER A 748 -22.32 14.50 -4.33
CA SER A 748 -20.97 14.00 -4.08
C SER A 748 -20.17 14.22 -5.36
N PRO A 749 -19.42 15.33 -5.49
CA PRO A 749 -18.76 15.66 -6.75
C PRO A 749 -17.80 14.55 -7.20
N LEU A 750 -17.94 14.18 -8.48
CA LEU A 750 -17.04 13.30 -9.21
C LEU A 750 -16.61 14.04 -10.47
N ALA A 751 -15.32 14.26 -10.65
CA ALA A 751 -14.79 14.98 -11.80
C ALA A 751 -14.08 14.01 -12.77
N ILE A 752 -14.49 14.04 -14.04
CA ILE A 752 -13.82 13.36 -15.13
C ILE A 752 -12.64 14.22 -15.60
N ARG A 753 -11.49 13.60 -15.76
CA ARG A 753 -10.29 14.22 -16.33
C ARG A 753 -10.40 14.30 -17.86
N GLY A 754 -10.04 15.44 -18.43
CA GLY A 754 -9.92 15.62 -19.87
C GLY A 754 -8.96 14.59 -20.49
N GLY A 755 -9.26 14.19 -21.72
CA GLY A 755 -8.54 13.14 -22.43
C GLY A 755 -9.13 11.75 -22.25
N HIS A 756 -10.23 11.60 -21.51
CA HIS A 756 -10.78 10.29 -21.14
C HIS A 756 -12.21 10.07 -21.63
N VAL A 757 -12.55 8.80 -21.84
CA VAL A 757 -13.92 8.31 -22.11
C VAL A 757 -14.30 7.32 -21.02
N ILE A 758 -15.46 7.51 -20.40
CA ILE A 758 -15.98 6.62 -19.36
C ILE A 758 -17.26 5.97 -19.86
N PHE A 759 -17.28 4.64 -19.84
CA PHE A 759 -18.48 3.86 -20.15
C PHE A 759 -19.27 3.55 -18.87
N TRP A 760 -20.58 3.68 -18.95
CA TRP A 760 -21.52 3.44 -17.85
C TRP A 760 -22.82 2.80 -18.38
N GLN A 761 -23.66 2.30 -17.48
CA GLN A 761 -24.98 1.71 -17.82
C GLN A 761 -26.05 2.32 -16.93
N GLU A 762 -27.30 2.39 -17.37
CA GLU A 762 -28.37 2.75 -16.44
C GLU A 762 -28.47 1.71 -15.30
N PRO A 763 -28.77 2.12 -14.06
CA PRO A 763 -28.74 1.22 -12.93
C PRO A 763 -30.04 0.41 -12.80
N GLY A 764 -29.90 -0.88 -12.50
CA GLY A 764 -30.98 -1.76 -12.05
C GLY A 764 -31.01 -1.91 -10.52
N ALA A 765 -31.94 -2.74 -10.03
CA ALA A 765 -32.12 -3.02 -8.61
C ALA A 765 -30.97 -3.84 -7.97
N ALA A 766 -30.19 -4.55 -8.80
CA ALA A 766 -28.94 -5.23 -8.48
C ALA A 766 -28.05 -5.25 -9.74
N SER A 767 -26.78 -5.64 -9.59
CA SER A 767 -25.78 -5.56 -10.65
C SER A 767 -26.14 -6.43 -11.87
N SER A 768 -26.78 -7.57 -11.64
CA SER A 768 -27.25 -8.48 -12.69
C SER A 768 -28.31 -7.85 -13.59
N GLN A 769 -29.11 -6.92 -13.08
CA GLN A 769 -30.06 -6.18 -13.90
C GLN A 769 -29.41 -4.97 -14.58
N SER A 770 -28.50 -4.25 -13.91
CA SER A 770 -27.74 -3.16 -14.56
C SER A 770 -27.02 -3.65 -15.82
N ARG A 771 -26.43 -4.86 -15.78
CA ARG A 771 -25.70 -5.45 -16.91
C ARG A 771 -26.56 -5.73 -18.16
N LYS A 772 -27.88 -5.77 -18.01
CA LYS A 772 -28.84 -5.98 -19.12
C LYS A 772 -29.18 -4.66 -19.82
N ASN A 773 -28.85 -3.51 -19.24
CA ASN A 773 -29.13 -2.19 -19.82
C ASN A 773 -28.09 -1.82 -20.88
N PHE A 774 -28.46 -0.91 -21.79
CA PHE A 774 -27.53 -0.40 -22.79
C PHE A 774 -26.36 0.35 -22.14
N PHE A 775 -25.20 0.27 -22.78
CA PHE A 775 -24.08 1.12 -22.45
C PHE A 775 -24.34 2.56 -22.89
N ARG A 776 -23.76 3.50 -22.16
CA ARG A 776 -23.59 4.89 -22.55
C ARG A 776 -22.17 5.31 -22.24
N PHE A 777 -21.75 6.44 -22.78
CA PHE A 777 -20.42 6.98 -22.51
C PHE A 777 -20.46 8.47 -22.21
N THR A 778 -19.45 8.93 -21.47
CA THR A 778 -19.13 10.35 -21.32
C THR A 778 -17.68 10.57 -21.72
N ALA A 779 -17.46 11.39 -22.75
CA ALA A 779 -16.14 11.75 -23.26
C ALA A 779 -15.80 13.19 -22.90
N VAL A 780 -14.62 13.43 -22.33
CA VAL A 780 -14.15 14.78 -22.01
C VAL A 780 -12.88 15.07 -22.80
N ILE A 781 -12.94 16.06 -23.67
CA ILE A 781 -11.85 16.40 -24.59
C ILE A 781 -10.73 17.11 -23.85
N GLN A 782 -9.49 16.66 -24.06
CA GLN A 782 -8.30 17.44 -23.78
C GLN A 782 -7.77 18.04 -25.08
N ARG A 783 -7.62 19.36 -25.11
CA ARG A 783 -7.13 20.07 -26.31
C ARG A 783 -5.78 19.53 -26.76
N GLY A 784 -5.66 19.24 -28.06
CA GLY A 784 -4.46 18.67 -28.67
C GLY A 784 -4.29 17.17 -28.48
N TYR A 785 -5.18 16.51 -27.72
CA TYR A 785 -5.12 15.07 -27.44
C TYR A 785 -6.40 14.31 -27.82
N GLY A 786 -7.55 14.99 -27.85
CA GLY A 786 -8.85 14.33 -28.05
C GLY A 786 -9.33 13.69 -26.75
N ALA A 787 -9.97 12.52 -26.85
CA ALA A 787 -10.36 11.71 -25.68
C ALA A 787 -10.23 10.22 -26.00
N LYS A 788 -9.79 9.40 -25.05
CA LYS A 788 -9.74 7.94 -25.19
C LYS A 788 -10.02 7.25 -23.87
N GLY A 789 -10.75 6.14 -23.92
CA GLY A 789 -11.00 5.32 -22.75
C GLY A 789 -11.46 3.93 -23.14
N HIS A 790 -11.52 3.03 -22.16
CA HIS A 790 -11.98 1.68 -22.41
C HIS A 790 -12.60 1.05 -21.16
N ILE A 791 -13.36 -0.02 -21.38
CA ILE A 791 -13.72 -0.97 -20.33
C ILE A 791 -13.39 -2.40 -20.77
N LEU A 792 -13.03 -3.22 -19.79
CA LEU A 792 -12.89 -4.66 -19.93
C LEU A 792 -14.20 -5.36 -19.55
N ILE A 793 -14.58 -6.34 -20.35
CA ILE A 793 -15.87 -7.03 -20.28
C ILE A 793 -15.63 -8.54 -20.29
N ASP A 794 -16.27 -9.25 -19.36
CA ASP A 794 -16.44 -10.70 -19.34
C ASP A 794 -17.84 -11.04 -18.81
N ASP A 795 -18.09 -12.31 -18.46
CA ASP A 795 -19.38 -12.77 -17.91
C ASP A 795 -19.68 -12.26 -16.47
N GLY A 796 -18.72 -11.61 -15.80
CA GLY A 796 -18.84 -11.08 -14.45
C GLY A 796 -18.76 -12.12 -13.34
N LYS A 797 -18.57 -13.41 -13.67
CA LYS A 797 -18.90 -14.54 -12.78
C LYS A 797 -17.87 -15.67 -12.79
N SER A 798 -17.48 -16.18 -13.96
CA SER A 798 -16.65 -17.40 -14.08
C SER A 798 -15.20 -17.14 -13.71
N MET A 799 -14.50 -18.01 -12.98
CA MET A 799 -13.07 -17.82 -12.64
C MET A 799 -12.18 -17.36 -13.82
N ILE A 800 -11.33 -16.33 -13.61
CA ILE A 800 -10.34 -15.93 -14.64
C ILE A 800 -9.27 -17.00 -14.76
N SER A 801 -9.01 -17.39 -16.01
CA SER A 801 -7.93 -18.25 -16.47
C SER A 801 -7.44 -17.76 -17.83
N GLU A 802 -6.35 -18.32 -18.34
CA GLU A 802 -5.85 -18.02 -19.70
C GLU A 802 -6.90 -18.29 -20.80
N ALA A 803 -7.90 -19.14 -20.54
CA ALA A 803 -9.00 -19.45 -21.45
C ALA A 803 -10.21 -18.50 -21.34
N THR A 804 -10.19 -17.54 -20.40
CA THR A 804 -11.31 -16.61 -20.19
C THR A 804 -11.36 -15.62 -21.35
N SER A 805 -12.50 -15.55 -22.03
CA SER A 805 -12.72 -14.55 -23.07
C SER A 805 -12.98 -13.20 -22.42
N ILE A 806 -12.08 -12.25 -22.68
CA ILE A 806 -12.17 -10.88 -22.20
C ILE A 806 -12.21 -9.99 -23.43
N TRP A 807 -13.20 -9.10 -23.47
CA TRP A 807 -13.34 -8.08 -24.50
C TRP A 807 -12.94 -6.73 -23.95
N LYS A 808 -12.42 -5.88 -24.82
CA LYS A 808 -12.06 -4.50 -24.51
C LYS A 808 -12.88 -3.59 -25.41
N LEU A 809 -13.85 -2.90 -24.82
CA LEU A 809 -14.63 -1.87 -25.51
C LEU A 809 -13.84 -0.56 -25.42
N VAL A 810 -13.40 -0.04 -26.55
CA VAL A 810 -12.58 1.17 -26.64
C VAL A 810 -13.41 2.29 -27.27
N GLY A 811 -13.44 3.44 -26.62
CA GLY A 811 -14.00 4.69 -27.16
C GLY A 811 -12.89 5.70 -27.40
N SER A 812 -12.89 6.37 -28.55
CA SER A 812 -11.93 7.43 -28.83
C SER A 812 -12.51 8.53 -29.71
N LEU A 813 -12.26 9.78 -29.32
CA LEU A 813 -12.42 10.97 -30.15
C LEU A 813 -11.05 11.43 -30.65
N ASP A 814 -10.96 11.69 -31.95
CA ASP A 814 -9.75 12.23 -32.58
C ASP A 814 -9.41 13.66 -32.13
N VAL A 815 -8.16 14.07 -32.37
CA VAL A 815 -7.65 15.40 -31.98
C VAL A 815 -8.35 16.52 -32.76
N GLN A 816 -8.83 16.25 -33.97
CA GLN A 816 -9.57 17.20 -34.80
C GLN A 816 -11.02 17.38 -34.34
N GLU A 817 -11.49 16.54 -33.41
CA GLU A 817 -12.86 16.50 -32.89
C GLU A 817 -13.89 16.19 -33.98
N THR A 818 -13.50 15.44 -35.01
CA THR A 818 -14.32 15.14 -36.20
C THR A 818 -14.88 13.72 -36.23
N GLU A 819 -14.30 12.79 -35.47
CA GLU A 819 -14.69 11.39 -35.51
C GLU A 819 -14.60 10.76 -34.12
N PHE A 820 -15.74 10.26 -33.63
CA PHE A 820 -15.82 9.44 -32.43
C PHE A 820 -16.04 7.99 -32.79
N ASN A 821 -15.14 7.11 -32.38
CA ASN A 821 -15.18 5.68 -32.67
C ASN A 821 -15.33 4.85 -31.40
N ILE A 822 -16.20 3.83 -31.46
CA ILE A 822 -16.36 2.76 -30.48
C ILE A 822 -16.01 1.44 -31.17
N THR A 823 -15.02 0.73 -30.63
CA THR A 823 -14.55 -0.54 -31.17
C THR A 823 -14.51 -1.60 -30.08
N LEU A 824 -15.03 -2.79 -30.37
CA LEU A 824 -14.83 -3.96 -29.52
C LEU A 824 -13.60 -4.75 -29.98
N GLU A 825 -12.59 -4.84 -29.11
CA GLU A 825 -11.41 -5.68 -29.31
C GLU A 825 -11.58 -7.00 -28.52
N GLY A 826 -11.23 -8.14 -29.11
CA GLY A 826 -11.26 -9.43 -28.39
C GLY A 826 -11.68 -10.62 -29.27
N PRO A 827 -12.04 -11.75 -28.65
CA PRO A 827 -12.59 -12.91 -29.35
C PRO A 827 -13.87 -12.60 -30.15
N PRO A 828 -14.26 -13.42 -31.13
CA PRO A 828 -15.51 -13.22 -31.86
C PRO A 828 -16.73 -13.14 -30.93
N CYS A 829 -17.70 -12.27 -31.25
CA CYS A 829 -18.91 -12.10 -30.44
C CYS A 829 -19.75 -13.37 -30.27
N SER A 830 -19.62 -14.37 -31.15
CA SER A 830 -20.22 -15.69 -30.95
C SER A 830 -19.75 -16.37 -29.65
N ALA A 831 -18.60 -15.98 -29.11
CA ALA A 831 -18.07 -16.42 -27.81
C ALA A 831 -18.52 -15.53 -26.62
N ILE A 832 -19.09 -14.33 -26.87
CA ILE A 832 -19.77 -13.51 -25.85
C ILE A 832 -21.08 -14.19 -25.40
N GLY A 833 -21.58 -15.12 -26.21
CA GLY A 833 -22.76 -15.92 -25.92
C GLY A 833 -22.58 -16.79 -24.67
N MET A 834 -22.94 -16.26 -23.50
CA MET A 834 -24.04 -16.71 -22.63
C MET A 834 -23.99 -15.98 -21.27
N ASN A 835 -25.17 -15.59 -20.76
CA ASN A 835 -25.50 -15.06 -19.41
C ASN A 835 -25.79 -13.55 -19.25
N GLY A 836 -26.42 -12.90 -20.24
CA GLY A 836 -27.23 -11.70 -19.97
C GLY A 836 -26.52 -10.34 -19.96
N LEU A 837 -25.40 -10.22 -20.67
CA LEU A 837 -24.75 -8.95 -20.97
C LEU A 837 -25.39 -8.31 -22.22
N ASN A 838 -25.65 -7.00 -22.17
CA ASN A 838 -26.05 -6.22 -23.34
C ASN A 838 -24.81 -5.74 -24.12
N THR A 839 -24.77 -5.91 -25.44
CA THR A 839 -23.63 -5.52 -26.29
C THR A 839 -23.89 -4.24 -27.09
N ALA A 840 -24.93 -3.50 -26.75
CA ALA A 840 -25.29 -2.28 -27.47
C ALA A 840 -25.19 -1.02 -26.59
N PHE A 841 -25.03 0.11 -27.26
CA PHE A 841 -25.17 1.44 -26.65
C PHE A 841 -26.31 2.23 -27.29
N ASP A 842 -26.90 3.15 -26.53
CA ASP A 842 -28.08 3.92 -26.93
C ASP A 842 -27.93 5.43 -26.70
N GLY A 843 -26.75 5.91 -26.31
CA GLY A 843 -26.52 7.32 -26.04
C GLY A 843 -25.13 7.65 -25.54
N GLY A 844 -24.83 8.94 -25.44
CA GLY A 844 -23.58 9.45 -24.90
C GLY A 844 -23.49 10.96 -24.83
N GLU A 845 -22.42 11.41 -24.19
CA GLU A 845 -22.11 12.82 -23.95
C GLU A 845 -20.67 13.11 -24.35
N ILE A 846 -20.44 14.25 -25.01
CA ILE A 846 -19.12 14.74 -25.39
C ILE A 846 -18.95 16.17 -24.87
N PHE A 847 -17.96 16.40 -24.02
CA PHE A 847 -17.66 17.70 -23.40
C PHE A 847 -16.39 18.33 -23.97
N GLY A 848 -16.38 19.66 -24.05
CA GLY A 848 -15.20 20.43 -24.41
C GLY A 848 -15.01 20.61 -25.92
N LEU A 849 -16.08 20.50 -26.71
CA LEU A 849 -16.05 20.72 -28.15
C LEU A 849 -15.59 22.14 -28.49
N LYS A 850 -14.85 22.29 -29.59
CA LYS A 850 -14.38 23.60 -30.09
C LYS A 850 -15.52 24.53 -30.50
N ALA A 851 -16.62 23.97 -30.98
CA ALA A 851 -17.82 24.69 -31.43
C ALA A 851 -19.01 23.72 -31.51
N LYS A 852 -20.21 24.26 -31.76
CA LYS A 852 -21.40 23.46 -32.07
C LYS A 852 -21.22 22.74 -33.43
N PRO A 853 -21.35 21.41 -33.51
CA PRO A 853 -21.37 20.71 -34.79
C PRO A 853 -22.60 21.11 -35.62
N THR A 854 -22.45 21.19 -36.93
CA THR A 854 -23.55 21.43 -37.87
C THR A 854 -24.31 20.15 -38.24
N ALA A 855 -23.65 18.99 -38.13
CA ALA A 855 -24.26 17.68 -38.24
C ALA A 855 -23.54 16.68 -37.34
N PHE A 856 -24.29 15.68 -36.86
CA PHE A 856 -23.80 14.56 -36.07
C PHE A 856 -24.28 13.28 -36.74
N ILE A 857 -23.39 12.59 -37.44
CA ILE A 857 -23.77 11.56 -38.42
C ILE A 857 -23.28 10.21 -37.94
N ASP A 858 -24.16 9.22 -37.87
CA ASP A 858 -23.80 7.83 -37.61
C ASP A 858 -22.96 7.29 -38.77
N ILE A 859 -21.78 6.75 -38.45
CA ILE A 859 -20.80 6.23 -39.42
C ILE A 859 -21.36 5.06 -40.23
N ASN A 860 -22.23 4.25 -39.64
CA ASN A 860 -22.72 3.00 -40.23
C ASN A 860 -23.94 3.22 -41.12
N THR A 861 -24.88 4.07 -40.70
CA THR A 861 -26.09 4.36 -41.46
C THR A 861 -25.94 5.57 -42.39
N GLY A 862 -25.02 6.48 -42.09
CA GLY A 862 -24.91 7.77 -42.77
C GLY A 862 -26.04 8.74 -42.42
N GLU A 863 -26.90 8.38 -41.47
CA GLU A 863 -28.03 9.19 -41.03
C GLU A 863 -27.59 10.23 -39.99
N ASN A 864 -28.27 11.38 -39.99
CA ASN A 864 -28.02 12.41 -38.99
C ASN A 864 -28.78 12.07 -37.70
N VAL A 865 -28.05 12.04 -36.59
CA VAL A 865 -28.54 11.75 -35.25
C VAL A 865 -28.95 13.07 -34.58
N GLU A 866 -30.11 13.07 -33.94
CA GLU A 866 -30.54 14.22 -33.15
C GLU A 866 -29.70 14.34 -31.88
N PHE A 867 -29.28 15.56 -31.56
CA PHE A 867 -28.49 15.85 -30.37
C PHE A 867 -28.89 17.18 -29.76
N PHE A 868 -28.68 17.29 -28.46
CA PHE A 868 -28.73 18.54 -27.72
C PHE A 868 -27.32 19.13 -27.59
N PHE A 869 -27.19 20.44 -27.80
CA PHE A 869 -25.92 21.14 -27.61
C PHE A 869 -26.04 22.21 -26.54
N ASN A 870 -25.22 22.10 -25.51
CA ASN A 870 -25.10 23.10 -24.45
C ASN A 870 -23.91 24.03 -24.73
N ALA A 871 -24.21 25.27 -25.08
CA ALA A 871 -23.19 26.28 -25.38
C ALA A 871 -22.42 26.78 -24.14
N ALA A 872 -22.94 26.59 -22.93
CA ALA A 872 -22.25 27.00 -21.70
C ALA A 872 -21.07 26.07 -21.37
N THR A 873 -21.25 24.78 -21.63
CA THR A 873 -20.27 23.71 -21.37
C THR A 873 -19.55 23.23 -22.63
N ASN A 874 -19.95 23.76 -23.80
CA ASN A 874 -19.59 23.24 -25.12
C ASN A 874 -19.72 21.72 -25.19
N SER A 875 -20.88 21.22 -24.78
CA SER A 875 -21.16 19.78 -24.76
C SER A 875 -22.28 19.40 -25.71
N LEU A 876 -22.15 18.19 -26.24
CA LEU A 876 -23.13 17.50 -27.07
C LEU A 876 -23.65 16.29 -26.29
N GLU A 877 -24.97 16.13 -26.25
CA GLU A 877 -25.66 15.00 -25.62
C GLU A 877 -26.66 14.38 -26.59
N PHE A 878 -26.72 13.05 -26.63
CA PHE A 878 -27.72 12.30 -27.37
C PHE A 878 -28.07 11.03 -26.61
N ALA A 879 -29.33 10.61 -26.66
CA ALA A 879 -29.80 9.44 -25.95
C ALA A 879 -31.01 8.83 -26.68
N GLU A 880 -31.31 7.57 -26.34
CA GLU A 880 -32.45 6.82 -26.87
C GLU A 880 -32.43 6.66 -28.40
N ILE A 881 -31.23 6.63 -28.97
CA ILE A 881 -31.05 6.28 -30.39
C ILE A 881 -31.30 4.78 -30.59
N PRO A 882 -31.61 4.32 -31.82
CA PRO A 882 -31.65 2.90 -32.13
C PRO A 882 -30.38 2.20 -31.61
N PRO A 883 -30.49 1.15 -30.78
CA PRO A 883 -29.32 0.55 -30.14
C PRO A 883 -28.29 0.09 -31.16
N MET A 884 -27.04 0.51 -30.98
CA MET A 884 -25.93 0.17 -31.85
C MET A 884 -25.11 -0.94 -31.20
N ASP A 885 -25.13 -2.13 -31.80
CA ASP A 885 -24.40 -3.29 -31.29
C ASP A 885 -22.92 -3.19 -31.70
N PHE A 886 -22.03 -3.13 -30.72
CA PHE A 886 -20.58 -3.09 -31.00
C PHE A 886 -20.02 -4.44 -31.46
N CYS A 887 -20.85 -5.48 -31.54
CA CYS A 887 -20.52 -6.73 -32.23
C CYS A 887 -20.61 -6.66 -33.76
N ASP A 888 -21.26 -5.63 -34.31
CA ASP A 888 -21.40 -5.45 -35.76
C ASP A 888 -20.19 -4.75 -36.41
N GLY A 889 -19.13 -4.52 -35.62
CA GLY A 889 -17.91 -3.84 -36.03
C GLY A 889 -17.77 -2.47 -35.38
N THR A 890 -16.90 -1.62 -35.94
CA THR A 890 -16.71 -0.25 -35.45
C THR A 890 -18.03 0.53 -35.52
N GLN A 891 -18.45 1.06 -34.38
CA GLN A 891 -19.56 1.99 -34.27
C GLN A 891 -19.00 3.40 -34.05
N GLY A 892 -19.78 4.44 -34.34
CA GLY A 892 -19.29 5.79 -34.09
C GLY A 892 -20.04 6.89 -34.81
N PHE A 893 -19.51 8.10 -34.72
CA PHE A 893 -20.14 9.30 -35.23
C PHE A 893 -19.13 10.27 -35.87
N TYR A 894 -19.53 10.87 -36.99
CA TYR A 894 -18.85 12.03 -37.57
C TYR A 894 -19.45 13.33 -37.04
N LEU A 895 -18.58 14.23 -36.57
CA LEU A 895 -18.93 15.58 -36.16
C LEU A 895 -18.50 16.56 -37.26
N LYS A 896 -19.46 17.18 -37.95
CA LYS A 896 -19.18 18.20 -38.98
C LYS A 896 -19.21 19.59 -38.37
N TYR A 897 -18.27 20.43 -38.78
CA TYR A 897 -18.19 21.85 -38.44
C TYR A 897 -18.19 22.68 -39.72
N ASP A 898 -18.54 23.95 -39.59
CA ASP A 898 -18.48 24.93 -40.70
C ASP A 898 -17.05 25.32 -41.09
#